data_AF-L9U849-F1
#
_entry.id   AF-L9U849-F1
#
_cell.length_a   1.000
_cell.length_b   1.000
_cell.length_c   1.000
_cell.angle_alpha   90.00
_cell.angle_beta   90.00
_cell.angle_gamma   90.00
#
_symmetry.space_group_name_H-M   'P 1'
#
loop_
_entity.id
_entity.type
_entity.pdbx_description
1 polymer ?
#
loop_
_entity_poly.entity_id
_entity_poly.type
_entity_poly.pdbx_seq_one_letter_code
_entity_poly.pdbx_strand_id
1 'polypeptide(L)'
;MWQWTSDLTTNRAYQGFVGRTNELDTLRGVLATAGPRVAHVYGITGIGKTALLDILAAEAEDAGASVIRLDCRHIEPTEPGFLHALGVAIGDGGSGVDTLVERLGLLSPTVLLALDTYEVFRLLDTWLRQVFVPLLPDNVRIVFFSRQRPLDVWFSAPGWGRLVQSVPVQPLSPTEAQVLLNLHGIQEEDAVSLIRAAHGHPLALKLAVTASRENHARSWPQETVLQHAVDELSRMFLADVEDSASRHVLEGVVVLRRVTVSLLQALFPELDPQDAYERLRRLPFVDGMHDGLIIHEAVRDPLARSLHASDPSRYLDYRRSAWRQLVSESQSAASDDLWRYTADMLYLIENPVVREAFFPTVTALHSVEAAQPQDDEALTGIVRARDGRQASELLLQWWRRMPQAFSIVRGVTGEVEGLYCKLRSDQVEPSWLLNDPVTAQWYSHLEQSPMRSGEVALFCRRWLSLKEGDSPSEIQAAIWLDLKRSYMELRPGLRRVYLTATDLGAYRQVAQRLGFEVLGGWEVELDGVCYPSAVLDFGPASVDGWLAELAAAELGIKRDPALLDVEARQLMLAEGFVALTPLEFGVMRYLVEHQGKAVSRRELLQHVWGTRYQGGSNVVDAIVRTLRRKLGSQSARIETLTGVGYRLR
;
A
#
# COMPACT_ATOMS: atom_id res chain seq x y z
N MET A 1 -46.41 10.36 19.88
CA MET A 1 -46.08 9.97 18.49
C MET A 1 -44.56 9.90 18.26
N TRP A 2 -43.76 10.83 18.83
CA TRP A 2 -42.28 10.81 18.80
C TRP A 2 -41.62 9.68 19.64
N GLN A 3 -42.11 9.37 20.85
CA GLN A 3 -41.61 8.25 21.66
C GLN A 3 -41.82 6.87 20.98
N TRP A 4 -42.95 6.68 20.31
CA TRP A 4 -43.27 5.42 19.62
C TRP A 4 -42.44 5.18 18.35
N THR A 5 -42.02 6.25 17.66
CA THR A 5 -41.12 6.16 16.50
C THR A 5 -39.67 5.93 16.93
N SER A 6 -39.25 6.54 18.04
CA SER A 6 -37.96 6.30 18.71
C SER A 6 -37.78 4.81 19.08
N ASP A 7 -38.74 4.19 19.77
CA ASP A 7 -38.64 2.78 20.19
C ASP A 7 -38.53 1.79 19.02
N LEU A 8 -39.22 2.04 17.90
CA LEU A 8 -39.13 1.21 16.70
C LEU A 8 -37.80 1.37 15.97
N THR A 9 -37.22 2.57 15.96
CA THR A 9 -35.88 2.82 15.37
C THR A 9 -34.76 2.29 16.24
N THR A 10 -34.85 2.42 17.58
CA THR A 10 -33.83 1.95 18.51
C THR A 10 -33.79 0.41 18.55
N ASN A 11 -34.95 -0.25 18.58
CA ASN A 11 -35.01 -1.71 18.57
C ASN A 11 -34.53 -2.31 17.22
N ARG A 12 -34.78 -1.62 16.09
CA ARG A 12 -34.17 -1.97 14.78
C ARG A 12 -32.68 -1.65 14.71
N ALA A 13 -32.22 -0.58 15.37
CA ALA A 13 -30.80 -0.25 15.45
C ALA A 13 -30.03 -1.33 16.21
N TYR A 14 -30.57 -1.85 17.32
CA TYR A 14 -30.02 -3.00 18.05
C TYR A 14 -29.94 -4.27 17.18
N GLN A 15 -30.98 -4.58 16.39
CA GLN A 15 -30.99 -5.77 15.54
C GLN A 15 -30.04 -5.68 14.32
N GLY A 16 -29.58 -4.48 13.95
CA GLY A 16 -28.69 -4.26 12.81
C GLY A 16 -27.30 -3.73 13.17
N PHE A 17 -26.98 -3.61 14.47
CA PHE A 17 -25.68 -3.17 14.96
C PHE A 17 -24.74 -4.37 15.10
N VAL A 18 -23.56 -4.28 14.50
CA VAL A 18 -22.60 -5.38 14.45
C VAL A 18 -21.21 -4.87 14.78
N GLY A 19 -20.51 -5.62 15.64
CA GLY A 19 -19.13 -5.33 16.00
C GLY A 19 -18.98 -4.16 16.97
N ARG A 20 -17.86 -3.44 16.86
CA ARG A 20 -17.55 -2.21 17.62
C ARG A 20 -17.33 -2.40 19.11
N THR A 21 -16.97 -3.61 19.53
CA THR A 21 -16.77 -3.94 20.94
C THR A 21 -15.69 -3.07 21.56
N ASN A 22 -14.58 -2.84 20.87
CA ASN A 22 -13.48 -2.00 21.36
C ASN A 22 -13.88 -0.53 21.54
N GLU A 23 -14.59 0.04 20.56
CA GLU A 23 -15.09 1.41 20.63
C GLU A 23 -16.15 1.57 21.74
N LEU A 24 -17.07 0.61 21.87
CA LEU A 24 -18.07 0.59 22.93
C LEU A 24 -17.45 0.43 24.31
N ASP A 25 -16.51 -0.49 24.50
CA ASP A 25 -15.82 -0.68 25.77
C ASP A 25 -15.06 0.57 26.20
N THR A 26 -14.46 1.26 25.22
CA THR A 26 -13.84 2.55 25.45
C THR A 26 -14.86 3.61 25.88
N LEU A 27 -15.99 3.71 25.20
CA LEU A 27 -17.04 4.68 25.50
C LEU A 27 -17.77 4.38 26.81
N ARG A 28 -17.94 3.11 27.18
CA ARG A 28 -18.44 2.67 28.49
C ARG A 28 -17.51 3.15 29.61
N GLY A 29 -16.20 3.15 29.37
CA GLY A 29 -15.22 3.74 30.29
C GLY A 29 -15.45 5.23 30.57
N VAL A 30 -16.00 5.98 29.60
CA VAL A 30 -16.35 7.40 29.76
C VAL A 30 -17.51 7.58 30.76
N LEU A 31 -18.46 6.64 30.78
CA LEU A 31 -19.61 6.70 31.70
C LEU A 31 -19.22 6.49 33.17
N ALA A 32 -18.03 5.94 33.43
CA ALA A 32 -17.53 5.75 34.79
C ALA A 32 -17.17 7.09 35.46
N THR A 33 -17.38 7.18 36.78
CA THR A 33 -17.05 8.38 37.56
C THR A 33 -15.56 8.74 37.48
N ALA A 34 -14.67 7.74 37.48
CA ALA A 34 -13.22 7.93 37.32
C ALA A 34 -12.76 7.99 35.85
N GLY A 35 -13.69 7.90 34.90
CA GLY A 35 -13.42 7.95 33.47
C GLY A 35 -13.06 9.36 32.97
N PRO A 36 -12.64 9.49 31.69
CA PRO A 36 -12.40 10.78 31.07
C PRO A 36 -13.68 11.64 31.07
N ARG A 37 -13.53 12.96 31.14
CA ARG A 37 -14.67 13.91 31.09
C ARG A 37 -15.22 14.07 29.68
N VAL A 38 -14.35 13.95 28.68
CA VAL A 38 -14.66 14.16 27.27
C VAL A 38 -14.17 12.97 26.46
N ALA A 39 -14.99 12.48 25.55
CA ALA A 39 -14.55 11.58 24.48
C ALA A 39 -14.83 12.18 23.11
N HIS A 40 -13.84 12.12 22.21
CA HIS A 40 -14.04 12.45 20.81
C HIS A 40 -14.11 11.17 19.98
N VAL A 41 -15.30 10.85 19.52
CA VAL A 41 -15.55 9.83 18.51
C VAL A 41 -15.40 10.46 17.13
N TYR A 42 -14.51 9.92 16.30
CA TYR A 42 -14.29 10.44 14.95
C TYR A 42 -14.08 9.35 13.92
N GLY A 43 -14.41 9.63 12.66
CA GLY A 43 -14.22 8.70 11.55
C GLY A 43 -14.93 9.17 10.30
N ILE A 44 -14.71 8.47 9.19
CA ILE A 44 -15.22 8.87 7.86
C ILE A 44 -16.76 8.85 7.79
N THR A 45 -17.32 9.49 6.77
CA THR A 45 -18.77 9.57 6.54
C THR A 45 -19.36 8.18 6.32
N GLY A 46 -20.50 7.87 6.95
CA GLY A 46 -21.15 6.56 6.79
C GLY A 46 -20.50 5.38 7.54
N ILE A 47 -19.44 5.63 8.33
CA ILE A 47 -18.72 4.58 9.08
C ILE A 47 -19.50 3.99 10.26
N GLY A 48 -20.67 4.54 10.60
CA GLY A 48 -21.53 4.02 11.68
C GLY A 48 -21.53 4.83 12.98
N LYS A 49 -20.97 6.04 12.99
CA LYS A 49 -20.92 6.94 14.16
C LYS A 49 -22.29 7.17 14.82
N THR A 50 -23.33 7.49 14.04
CA THR A 50 -24.68 7.72 14.57
C THR A 50 -25.27 6.46 15.21
N ALA A 51 -25.07 5.28 14.60
CA ALA A 51 -25.51 4.01 15.18
C ALA A 51 -24.76 3.69 16.48
N LEU A 52 -23.45 4.02 16.56
CA LEU A 52 -22.67 3.89 17.79
C LEU A 52 -23.19 4.82 18.90
N LEU A 53 -23.57 6.06 18.54
CA LEU A 53 -24.21 6.99 19.47
C LEU A 53 -25.57 6.46 19.95
N ASP A 54 -26.38 5.89 19.08
CA ASP A 54 -27.69 5.31 19.46
C ASP A 54 -27.54 4.18 20.48
N ILE A 55 -26.57 3.27 20.28
CA ILE A 55 -26.28 2.19 21.22
C ILE A 55 -25.72 2.72 22.53
N LEU A 56 -24.76 3.65 22.49
CA LEU A 56 -24.19 4.25 23.70
C LEU A 56 -25.27 4.96 24.53
N ALA A 57 -26.18 5.69 23.88
CA ALA A 57 -27.28 6.37 24.54
C ALA A 57 -28.21 5.39 25.25
N ALA A 58 -28.62 4.32 24.55
CA ALA A 58 -29.48 3.29 25.13
C ALA A 58 -28.80 2.57 26.31
N GLU A 59 -27.53 2.19 26.19
CA GLU A 59 -26.78 1.57 27.30
C GLU A 59 -26.61 2.51 28.50
N ALA A 60 -26.42 3.80 28.26
CA ALA A 60 -26.33 4.81 29.32
C ALA A 60 -27.67 5.00 30.03
N GLU A 61 -28.78 5.06 29.29
CA GLU A 61 -30.14 5.14 29.84
C GLU A 61 -30.49 3.90 30.67
N ASP A 62 -30.15 2.70 30.19
CA ASP A 62 -30.33 1.43 30.92
C ASP A 62 -29.50 1.39 32.21
N ALA A 63 -28.34 2.04 32.22
CA ALA A 63 -27.51 2.23 33.41
C ALA A 63 -28.01 3.37 34.34
N GLY A 64 -29.12 4.03 34.01
CA GLY A 64 -29.75 5.09 34.81
C GLY A 64 -29.18 6.49 34.58
N ALA A 65 -28.42 6.71 33.51
CA ALA A 65 -27.93 8.03 33.13
C ALA A 65 -28.98 8.84 32.37
N SER A 66 -28.94 10.18 32.49
CA SER A 66 -29.69 11.06 31.60
C SER A 66 -28.88 11.36 30.35
N VAL A 67 -29.43 11.09 29.17
CA VAL A 67 -28.76 11.35 27.90
C VAL A 67 -29.37 12.58 27.22
N ILE A 68 -28.51 13.53 26.85
CA ILE A 68 -28.86 14.75 26.12
C ILE A 68 -28.14 14.71 24.78
N ARG A 69 -28.90 14.72 23.69
CA ARG A 69 -28.35 14.68 22.32
C ARG A 69 -28.59 16.00 21.62
N LEU A 70 -27.53 16.61 21.11
CA LEU A 70 -27.59 17.83 20.31
C LEU A 70 -27.02 17.54 18.91
N ASP A 71 -27.82 17.80 17.88
CA ASP A 71 -27.35 17.81 16.48
C ASP A 71 -26.80 19.20 16.15
N CYS A 72 -25.48 19.31 16.07
CA CYS A 72 -24.80 20.60 15.92
C CYS A 72 -25.12 21.29 14.59
N ARG A 73 -25.65 20.58 13.58
CA ARG A 73 -26.02 21.17 12.28
C ARG A 73 -27.18 22.16 12.37
N HIS A 74 -28.04 22.00 13.38
CA HIS A 74 -29.22 22.82 13.57
C HIS A 74 -29.01 23.92 14.64
N ILE A 75 -27.77 24.08 15.10
CA ILE A 75 -27.43 25.00 16.17
C ILE A 75 -26.49 26.06 15.61
N GLU A 76 -26.79 27.33 15.89
CA GLU A 76 -25.88 28.41 15.56
C GLU A 76 -24.55 28.19 16.32
N PRO A 77 -23.39 28.19 15.63
CA PRO A 77 -22.09 27.87 16.24
C PRO A 77 -21.53 29.04 17.05
N THR A 78 -22.34 29.60 17.94
CA THR A 78 -22.03 30.67 18.89
C THR A 78 -22.31 30.19 20.31
N GLU A 79 -21.69 30.81 21.31
CA GLU A 79 -21.95 30.47 22.73
C GLU A 79 -23.45 30.58 23.07
N PRO A 80 -24.17 31.67 22.70
CA PRO A 80 -25.60 31.77 22.96
C PRO A 80 -26.43 30.72 22.21
N GLY A 81 -26.07 30.40 20.96
CA GLY A 81 -26.74 29.37 20.18
C GLY A 81 -26.65 27.99 20.83
N PHE A 82 -25.45 27.61 21.28
CA PHE A 82 -25.22 26.36 22.00
C PHE A 82 -26.00 26.29 23.32
N LEU A 83 -25.93 27.35 24.14
CA LEU A 83 -26.61 27.39 25.44
C LEU A 83 -28.13 27.37 25.29
N HIS A 84 -28.66 28.05 24.27
CA HIS A 84 -30.08 28.01 23.95
C HIS A 84 -30.53 26.59 23.58
N ALA A 85 -29.81 25.91 22.69
CA ALA A 85 -30.13 24.54 22.29
C ALA A 85 -30.05 23.55 23.48
N LEU A 86 -29.04 23.70 24.33
CA LEU A 86 -28.88 22.92 25.54
C LEU A 86 -30.02 23.16 26.54
N GLY A 87 -30.40 24.43 26.74
CA GLY A 87 -31.53 24.83 27.58
C GLY A 87 -32.83 24.20 27.10
N VAL A 88 -33.13 24.31 25.80
CA VAL A 88 -34.30 23.66 25.20
C VAL A 88 -34.29 22.14 25.45
N ALA A 89 -33.13 21.49 25.30
CA ALA A 89 -33.01 20.04 25.48
C ALA A 89 -33.25 19.58 26.93
N ILE A 90 -32.96 20.42 27.94
CA ILE A 90 -33.18 20.12 29.36
C ILE A 90 -34.47 20.76 29.93
N GLY A 91 -35.32 21.34 29.07
CA GLY A 91 -36.57 21.97 29.49
C GLY A 91 -36.39 23.31 30.21
N ASP A 92 -35.37 24.08 29.84
CA ASP A 92 -35.04 25.38 30.41
C ASP A 92 -35.11 26.52 29.39
N GLY A 93 -35.95 27.51 29.67
CA GLY A 93 -36.40 28.54 28.72
C GLY A 93 -35.49 29.76 28.55
N GLY A 94 -34.16 29.60 28.69
CA GLY A 94 -33.20 30.68 28.41
C GLY A 94 -32.40 31.21 29.62
N SER A 95 -32.00 30.34 30.54
CA SER A 95 -31.11 30.69 31.66
C SER A 95 -29.65 30.87 31.24
N GLY A 96 -28.85 31.57 32.06
CA GLY A 96 -27.41 31.72 31.87
C GLY A 96 -26.63 30.41 32.08
N VAL A 97 -25.34 30.40 31.71
CA VAL A 97 -24.46 29.21 31.75
C VAL A 97 -24.49 28.52 33.12
N ASP A 98 -24.35 29.28 34.21
CA ASP A 98 -24.27 28.72 35.57
C ASP A 98 -25.54 27.95 35.95
N THR A 99 -26.71 28.48 35.61
CA THR A 99 -28.00 27.84 35.89
C THR A 99 -28.19 26.56 35.07
N LEU A 100 -27.76 26.56 33.81
CA LEU A 100 -27.81 25.37 32.96
C LEU A 100 -26.88 24.27 33.48
N VAL A 101 -25.67 24.65 33.89
CA VAL A 101 -24.66 23.76 34.48
C VAL A 101 -25.18 23.13 35.78
N GLU A 102 -25.77 23.93 36.66
CA GLU A 102 -26.38 23.43 37.91
C GLU A 102 -27.52 22.46 37.62
N ARG A 103 -28.42 22.80 36.69
CA ARG A 103 -29.51 21.92 36.28
C ARG A 103 -29.03 20.59 35.71
N LEU A 104 -27.99 20.62 34.86
CA LEU A 104 -27.38 19.40 34.33
C LEU A 104 -26.92 18.48 35.46
N GLY A 105 -26.24 19.02 36.48
CA GLY A 105 -25.79 18.24 37.63
C GLY A 105 -26.91 17.55 38.42
N LEU A 106 -28.14 18.08 38.34
CA LEU A 106 -29.30 17.59 39.08
C LEU A 106 -30.16 16.58 38.32
N LEU A 107 -29.92 16.35 37.03
CA LEU A 107 -30.76 15.45 36.21
C LEU A 107 -30.68 13.99 36.68
N SER A 108 -29.46 13.50 36.92
CA SER A 108 -29.19 12.11 37.32
C SER A 108 -27.78 11.93 37.87
N PRO A 109 -27.46 10.79 38.51
CA PRO A 109 -26.12 10.51 39.02
C PRO A 109 -25.02 10.52 37.96
N THR A 110 -25.37 10.29 36.69
CA THR A 110 -24.48 10.39 35.53
C THR A 110 -25.25 11.04 34.38
N VAL A 111 -24.70 12.08 33.77
CA VAL A 111 -25.32 12.74 32.61
C VAL A 111 -24.41 12.61 31.40
N LEU A 112 -24.94 12.16 30.27
CA LEU A 112 -24.21 12.06 29.01
C LEU A 112 -24.70 13.15 28.05
N LEU A 113 -23.85 14.12 27.76
CA LEU A 113 -24.08 15.12 26.71
C LEU A 113 -23.39 14.68 25.42
N ALA A 114 -24.16 14.27 24.43
CA ALA A 114 -23.67 13.86 23.13
C ALA A 114 -23.87 14.98 22.09
N LEU A 115 -22.78 15.45 21.49
CA LEU A 115 -22.82 16.40 20.38
C LEU A 115 -22.53 15.68 19.07
N ASP A 116 -23.54 15.56 18.21
CA ASP A 116 -23.40 14.95 16.88
C ASP A 116 -23.02 16.00 15.83
N THR A 117 -22.22 15.62 14.84
CA THR A 117 -21.62 16.51 13.83
C THR A 117 -20.83 17.68 14.46
N TYR A 118 -20.00 17.38 15.46
CA TYR A 118 -19.27 18.36 16.27
C TYR A 118 -18.32 19.26 15.45
N GLU A 119 -17.87 18.86 14.26
CA GLU A 119 -17.01 19.70 13.41
C GLU A 119 -17.62 21.09 13.09
N VAL A 120 -18.94 21.24 13.14
CA VAL A 120 -19.64 22.54 12.97
C VAL A 120 -19.25 23.54 14.07
N PHE A 121 -18.92 23.05 15.27
CA PHE A 121 -18.54 23.86 16.43
C PHE A 121 -17.03 24.09 16.55
N ARG A 122 -16.23 23.89 15.49
CA ARG A 122 -14.78 24.15 15.56
C ARG A 122 -14.40 25.55 16.04
N LEU A 123 -15.21 26.56 15.76
CA LEU A 123 -15.00 27.93 16.27
C LEU A 123 -15.27 28.06 17.78
N LEU A 124 -16.10 27.19 18.35
CA LEU A 124 -16.41 27.12 19.79
C LEU A 124 -15.47 26.22 20.57
N ASP A 125 -14.56 25.50 19.91
CA ASP A 125 -13.64 24.55 20.53
C ASP A 125 -12.87 25.15 21.72
N THR A 126 -12.35 26.37 21.55
CA THR A 126 -11.63 27.09 22.60
C THR A 126 -12.53 27.43 23.79
N TRP A 127 -13.75 27.93 23.54
CA TRP A 127 -14.71 28.26 24.60
C TRP A 127 -15.19 27.00 25.33
N LEU A 128 -15.53 25.94 24.60
CA LEU A 128 -15.92 24.66 25.20
C LEU A 128 -14.83 24.15 26.12
N ARG A 129 -13.59 24.10 25.66
CA ARG A 129 -12.44 23.62 26.43
C ARG A 129 -12.06 24.52 27.60
N GLN A 130 -12.10 25.84 27.46
CA GLN A 130 -11.59 26.74 28.50
C GLN A 130 -12.66 27.21 29.49
N VAL A 131 -13.93 27.17 29.11
CA VAL A 131 -15.03 27.74 29.89
C VAL A 131 -16.08 26.68 30.19
N PHE A 132 -16.76 26.15 29.17
CA PHE A 132 -17.95 25.33 29.40
C PHE A 132 -17.63 24.01 30.10
N VAL A 133 -16.70 23.21 29.56
CA VAL A 133 -16.38 21.88 30.11
C VAL A 133 -15.79 21.97 31.53
N PRO A 134 -14.88 22.92 31.85
CA PRO A 134 -14.42 23.12 33.22
C PRO A 134 -15.52 23.51 34.23
N LEU A 135 -16.59 24.16 33.78
CA LEU A 135 -17.72 24.51 34.64
C LEU A 135 -18.63 23.31 34.94
N LEU A 136 -18.57 22.23 34.15
CA LEU A 136 -19.49 21.11 34.29
C LEU A 136 -19.30 20.32 35.60
N PRO A 137 -20.40 19.94 36.28
CA PRO A 137 -20.32 19.14 37.51
C PRO A 137 -19.74 17.75 37.24
N ASP A 138 -19.11 17.12 38.23
CA ASP A 138 -18.33 15.86 38.12
C ASP A 138 -19.10 14.64 37.58
N ASN A 139 -20.43 14.66 37.54
CA ASN A 139 -21.27 13.62 36.95
C ASN A 139 -21.56 13.80 35.46
N VAL A 140 -21.27 14.95 34.87
CA VAL A 140 -21.53 15.19 33.43
C VAL A 140 -20.37 14.67 32.57
N ARG A 141 -20.67 13.91 31.53
CA ARG A 141 -19.72 13.37 30.57
C ARG A 141 -20.10 13.88 29.20
N ILE A 142 -19.12 14.24 28.37
CA ILE A 142 -19.37 14.74 27.02
C ILE A 142 -18.78 13.80 26.00
N VAL A 143 -19.55 13.51 24.96
CA VAL A 143 -19.06 12.76 23.80
C VAL A 143 -19.31 13.57 22.53
N PHE A 144 -18.23 13.90 21.85
CA PHE A 144 -18.26 14.59 20.56
C PHE A 144 -18.19 13.56 19.45
N PHE A 145 -19.15 13.56 18.54
CA PHE A 145 -19.12 12.76 17.32
C PHE A 145 -18.80 13.66 16.15
N SER A 146 -17.72 13.35 15.43
CA SER A 146 -17.27 14.18 14.31
C SER A 146 -16.74 13.38 13.13
N ARG A 147 -16.66 14.02 11.97
CA ARG A 147 -15.93 13.47 10.81
C ARG A 147 -14.42 13.70 10.90
N GLN A 148 -14.00 14.71 11.64
CA GLN A 148 -12.62 15.18 11.68
C GLN A 148 -11.92 14.73 12.95
N ARG A 149 -10.59 14.60 12.87
CA ARG A 149 -9.78 14.37 14.07
C ARG A 149 -9.94 15.54 15.06
N PRO A 150 -9.88 15.27 16.38
CA PRO A 150 -9.87 16.33 17.39
C PRO A 150 -8.64 17.21 17.20
N LEU A 151 -8.74 18.48 17.57
CA LEU A 151 -7.57 19.36 17.54
C LEU A 151 -6.56 18.92 18.62
N ASP A 152 -5.26 18.92 18.27
CA ASP A 152 -4.18 18.49 19.17
C ASP A 152 -4.17 19.23 20.51
N VAL A 153 -4.71 20.45 20.54
CA VAL A 153 -4.83 21.29 21.74
C VAL A 153 -5.72 20.68 22.83
N TRP A 154 -6.61 19.74 22.52
CA TRP A 154 -7.34 18.97 23.52
C TRP A 154 -6.46 17.99 24.28
N PHE A 155 -5.34 17.55 23.70
CA PHE A 155 -4.43 16.59 24.32
C PHE A 155 -3.17 17.25 24.88
N SER A 156 -2.68 18.31 24.23
CA SER A 156 -1.44 18.98 24.60
C SER A 156 -1.61 20.06 25.67
N ALA A 157 -2.83 20.55 25.91
CA ALA A 157 -3.06 21.59 26.90
C ALA A 157 -2.92 21.08 28.34
N PRO A 158 -2.33 21.88 29.27
CA PRO A 158 -2.21 21.50 30.67
C PRO A 158 -3.55 21.13 31.29
N GLY A 159 -3.58 20.00 32.02
CA GLY A 159 -4.78 19.52 32.73
C GLY A 159 -5.72 18.64 31.90
N TRP A 160 -5.59 18.60 30.56
CA TRP A 160 -6.53 17.88 29.69
C TRP A 160 -6.16 16.43 29.37
N GLY A 161 -4.87 16.08 29.43
CA GLY A 161 -4.38 14.79 28.91
C GLY A 161 -4.99 13.51 29.50
N ARG A 162 -5.52 13.55 30.74
CA ARG A 162 -6.26 12.41 31.35
C ARG A 162 -7.78 12.57 31.30
N LEU A 163 -8.27 13.76 30.94
CA LEU A 163 -9.68 14.08 30.91
C LEU A 163 -10.31 13.91 29.53
N VAL A 164 -9.50 13.71 28.49
CA VAL A 164 -9.95 13.53 27.10
C VAL A 164 -9.51 12.18 26.58
N GLN A 165 -10.42 11.50 25.88
CA GLN A 165 -10.14 10.27 25.17
C GLN A 165 -10.52 10.39 23.70
N SER A 166 -9.68 9.87 22.81
CA SER A 166 -9.96 9.80 21.38
C SER A 166 -10.44 8.39 21.00
N VAL A 167 -11.54 8.27 20.27
CA VAL A 167 -12.13 7.00 19.84
C VAL A 167 -12.27 7.01 18.31
N PRO A 168 -11.24 6.59 17.56
CA PRO A 168 -11.34 6.46 16.11
C PRO A 168 -12.28 5.29 15.74
N VAL A 169 -13.24 5.55 14.86
CA VAL A 169 -14.17 4.55 14.35
C VAL A 169 -13.61 4.00 13.03
N GLN A 170 -13.16 2.75 13.06
CA GLN A 170 -12.54 2.07 11.90
C GLN A 170 -13.60 1.46 10.97
N PRO A 171 -13.27 0.89 9.81
CA PRO A 171 -14.19 -0.01 9.11
C PRO A 171 -14.44 -1.29 9.92
N LEU A 172 -15.53 -2.01 9.62
CA LEU A 172 -15.77 -3.32 10.21
C LEU A 172 -14.70 -4.31 9.75
N SER A 173 -14.26 -5.18 10.64
CA SER A 173 -13.43 -6.32 10.28
C SER A 173 -14.16 -7.24 9.30
N PRO A 174 -13.45 -8.08 8.51
CA PRO A 174 -14.09 -9.03 7.59
C PRO A 174 -15.12 -9.93 8.28
N THR A 175 -14.84 -10.36 9.51
CA THR A 175 -15.75 -11.16 10.33
C THR A 175 -17.00 -10.38 10.75
N GLU A 176 -16.86 -9.14 11.24
CA GLU A 176 -18.01 -8.29 11.56
C GLU A 176 -18.84 -7.93 10.31
N ALA A 177 -18.17 -7.65 9.19
CA ALA A 177 -18.82 -7.38 7.92
C ALA A 177 -19.64 -8.59 7.42
N GLN A 178 -19.10 -9.80 7.58
CA GLN A 178 -19.81 -11.05 7.28
C GLN A 178 -21.06 -11.21 8.14
N VAL A 179 -20.96 -10.95 9.45
CA VAL A 179 -22.12 -11.00 10.36
C VAL A 179 -23.20 -9.99 9.92
N LEU A 180 -22.81 -8.77 9.56
CA LEU A 180 -23.75 -7.75 9.05
C LEU A 180 -24.48 -8.22 7.79
N LEU A 181 -23.77 -8.82 6.84
CA LEU A 181 -24.34 -9.33 5.59
C LEU A 181 -25.27 -10.53 5.82
N ASN A 182 -24.87 -11.46 6.71
CA ASN A 182 -25.69 -12.61 7.10
C ASN A 182 -27.02 -12.18 7.71
N LEU A 183 -27.00 -11.17 8.60
CA LEU A 183 -28.23 -10.59 9.18
C LEU A 183 -29.20 -10.03 8.12
N HIS A 184 -28.68 -9.65 6.96
CA HIS A 184 -29.49 -9.12 5.85
C HIS A 184 -29.82 -10.17 4.78
N GLY A 185 -29.48 -11.45 5.01
CA GLY A 185 -29.83 -12.59 4.17
C GLY A 185 -28.90 -12.84 2.98
N ILE A 186 -27.71 -12.23 2.96
CA ILE A 186 -26.68 -12.51 1.94
C ILE A 186 -25.90 -13.77 2.33
N GLN A 187 -25.69 -14.68 1.39
CA GLN A 187 -24.95 -15.93 1.62
C GLN A 187 -23.43 -15.68 1.66
N GLU A 188 -22.69 -16.61 2.25
CA GLU A 188 -21.25 -16.48 2.49
C GLU A 188 -20.44 -16.32 1.19
N GLU A 189 -20.80 -17.03 0.12
CA GLU A 189 -20.14 -16.94 -1.18
C GLU A 189 -20.25 -15.55 -1.82
N ASP A 190 -21.43 -14.92 -1.74
CA ASP A 190 -21.66 -13.56 -2.26
C ASP A 190 -21.06 -12.47 -1.36
N ALA A 191 -20.97 -12.76 -0.06
CA ALA A 191 -20.49 -11.80 0.93
C ALA A 191 -19.00 -11.49 0.78
N VAL A 192 -18.15 -12.46 0.45
CA VAL A 192 -16.70 -12.26 0.31
C VAL A 192 -16.37 -11.13 -0.69
N SER A 193 -17.02 -11.15 -1.85
CA SER A 193 -16.82 -10.13 -2.90
C SER A 193 -17.30 -8.75 -2.45
N LEU A 194 -18.43 -8.68 -1.74
CA LEU A 194 -18.96 -7.42 -1.20
C LEU A 194 -18.08 -6.84 -0.09
N ILE A 195 -17.60 -7.68 0.84
CA ILE A 195 -16.71 -7.26 1.93
C ILE A 195 -15.42 -6.70 1.35
N ARG A 196 -14.82 -7.41 0.39
CA ARG A 196 -13.59 -6.96 -0.28
C ARG A 196 -13.79 -5.63 -0.98
N ALA A 197 -14.91 -5.44 -1.66
CA ALA A 197 -15.15 -4.21 -2.40
C ALA A 197 -15.53 -3.01 -1.52
N ALA A 198 -16.23 -3.25 -0.41
CA ALA A 198 -16.68 -2.25 0.55
C ALA A 198 -15.62 -1.92 1.61
N HIS A 199 -14.54 -2.69 1.72
CA HIS A 199 -13.50 -2.57 2.76
C HIS A 199 -14.09 -2.46 4.17
N GLY A 200 -15.13 -3.23 4.48
CA GLY A 200 -15.80 -3.20 5.78
C GLY A 200 -16.62 -1.95 6.09
N HIS A 201 -16.83 -1.05 5.12
CA HIS A 201 -17.58 0.19 5.33
C HIS A 201 -19.08 -0.10 5.53
N PRO A 202 -19.68 0.19 6.71
CA PRO A 202 -21.05 -0.23 7.01
C PRO A 202 -22.11 0.26 6.03
N LEU A 203 -22.04 1.54 5.63
CA LEU A 203 -22.99 2.09 4.67
C LEU A 203 -22.81 1.48 3.27
N ALA A 204 -21.58 1.14 2.89
CA ALA A 204 -21.31 0.51 1.60
C ALA A 204 -21.95 -0.87 1.53
N LEU A 205 -21.79 -1.65 2.60
CA LEU A 205 -22.39 -2.97 2.76
C LEU A 205 -23.92 -2.88 2.73
N LYS A 206 -24.51 -1.90 3.44
CA LYS A 206 -25.96 -1.68 3.43
C LYS A 206 -26.48 -1.27 2.04
N LEU A 207 -25.77 -0.39 1.32
CA LEU A 207 -26.12 0.00 -0.05
C LEU A 207 -26.01 -1.19 -1.01
N ALA A 208 -24.96 -2.00 -0.89
CA ALA A 208 -24.79 -3.22 -1.68
C ALA A 208 -25.90 -4.25 -1.40
N VAL A 209 -26.31 -4.41 -0.14
CA VAL A 209 -27.47 -5.24 0.24
C VAL A 209 -28.75 -4.73 -0.43
N THR A 210 -29.02 -3.43 -0.37
CA THR A 210 -30.20 -2.82 -1.01
C THR A 210 -30.18 -3.05 -2.52
N ALA A 211 -29.06 -2.77 -3.17
CA ALA A 211 -28.89 -2.98 -4.61
C ALA A 211 -29.02 -4.47 -4.98
N SER A 212 -28.53 -5.40 -4.15
CA SER A 212 -28.69 -6.84 -4.35
C SER A 212 -30.15 -7.29 -4.23
N ARG A 213 -30.91 -6.72 -3.29
CA ARG A 213 -32.35 -6.99 -3.13
C ARG A 213 -33.16 -6.47 -4.31
N GLU A 214 -32.85 -5.27 -4.81
CA GLU A 214 -33.45 -4.73 -6.03
C GLU A 214 -33.07 -5.56 -7.26
N ASN A 215 -31.86 -6.12 -7.26
CA ASN A 215 -31.37 -6.97 -8.33
C ASN A 215 -32.12 -8.31 -8.44
N HIS A 216 -32.57 -8.89 -7.33
CA HIS A 216 -33.44 -10.08 -7.36
C HIS A 216 -34.75 -9.87 -8.15
N ALA A 217 -35.16 -8.62 -8.38
CA ALA A 217 -36.31 -8.28 -9.23
C ALA A 217 -35.94 -7.95 -10.69
N ARG A 218 -34.66 -7.69 -11.01
CA ARG A 218 -34.19 -7.16 -12.32
C ARG A 218 -33.12 -8.00 -13.03
N SER A 219 -32.50 -8.98 -12.36
CA SER A 219 -31.50 -9.91 -12.90
C SER A 219 -30.26 -9.26 -13.56
N TRP A 220 -29.76 -8.16 -13.01
CA TRP A 220 -28.45 -7.59 -13.34
C TRP A 220 -27.28 -8.50 -12.94
N PRO A 221 -26.15 -8.43 -13.67
CA PRO A 221 -24.89 -9.04 -13.25
C PRO A 221 -24.42 -8.50 -11.89
N GLN A 222 -23.81 -9.34 -11.05
CA GLN A 222 -23.28 -8.93 -9.73
C GLN A 222 -22.32 -7.73 -9.81
N GLU A 223 -21.54 -7.61 -10.88
CA GLU A 223 -20.65 -6.47 -11.12
C GLU A 223 -21.41 -5.13 -11.15
N THR A 224 -22.66 -5.13 -11.61
CA THR A 224 -23.51 -3.92 -11.70
C THR A 224 -24.00 -3.46 -10.32
N VAL A 225 -24.32 -4.42 -9.44
CA VAL A 225 -24.71 -4.16 -8.04
C VAL A 225 -23.55 -3.52 -7.29
N LEU A 226 -22.35 -4.05 -7.50
CA LEU A 226 -21.13 -3.54 -6.88
C LEU A 226 -20.80 -2.13 -7.37
N GLN A 227 -20.88 -1.90 -8.68
CA GLN A 227 -20.63 -0.59 -9.27
C GLN A 227 -21.58 0.48 -8.72
N HIS A 228 -22.88 0.16 -8.57
CA HIS A 228 -23.83 1.09 -8.00
C HIS A 228 -23.49 1.49 -6.56
N ALA A 229 -23.12 0.53 -5.71
CA ALA A 229 -22.70 0.82 -4.34
C ALA A 229 -21.44 1.69 -4.30
N VAL A 230 -20.46 1.39 -5.17
CA VAL A 230 -19.22 2.18 -5.32
C VAL A 230 -19.51 3.61 -5.78
N ASP A 231 -20.44 3.81 -6.72
CA ASP A 231 -20.79 5.13 -7.24
C ASP A 231 -21.51 6.01 -6.20
N GLU A 232 -22.38 5.41 -5.37
CA GLU A 232 -23.02 6.14 -4.27
C GLU A 232 -22.00 6.54 -3.19
N LEU A 233 -21.10 5.65 -2.81
CA LEU A 233 -20.02 5.98 -1.85
C LEU A 233 -19.11 7.08 -2.38
N SER A 234 -18.71 6.98 -3.65
CA SER A 234 -17.88 7.98 -4.32
C SER A 234 -18.55 9.34 -4.29
N ARG A 235 -19.85 9.41 -4.63
CA ARG A 235 -20.65 10.63 -4.52
C ARG A 235 -20.70 11.18 -3.09
N MET A 236 -20.88 10.32 -2.10
CA MET A 236 -20.90 10.73 -0.69
C MET A 236 -19.57 11.30 -0.22
N PHE A 237 -18.44 10.66 -0.54
CA PHE A 237 -17.12 11.16 -0.15
C PHE A 237 -16.76 12.47 -0.86
N LEU A 238 -17.13 12.61 -2.13
CA LEU A 238 -16.90 13.85 -2.89
C LEU A 238 -17.82 14.98 -2.46
N ALA A 239 -19.02 14.68 -1.93
CA ALA A 239 -19.92 15.70 -1.37
C ALA A 239 -19.29 16.44 -0.17
N ASP A 240 -18.42 15.76 0.59
CA ASP A 240 -17.70 16.34 1.72
C ASP A 240 -16.51 17.23 1.30
N VAL A 241 -16.15 17.25 0.02
CA VAL A 241 -15.08 18.10 -0.52
C VAL A 241 -15.76 19.27 -1.23
N GLU A 242 -15.80 20.45 -0.61
CA GLU A 242 -16.59 21.58 -1.13
C GLU A 242 -15.92 22.27 -2.33
N ASP A 243 -14.58 22.34 -2.36
CA ASP A 243 -13.85 23.06 -3.40
C ASP A 243 -13.46 22.15 -4.58
N SER A 244 -13.64 22.68 -5.79
CA SER A 244 -13.37 21.95 -7.04
C SER A 244 -11.90 21.59 -7.20
N ALA A 245 -10.97 22.40 -6.66
CA ALA A 245 -9.54 22.13 -6.72
C ALA A 245 -9.17 20.90 -5.87
N SER A 246 -9.62 20.82 -4.61
CA SER A 246 -9.41 19.62 -3.78
C SER A 246 -10.06 18.38 -4.36
N ARG A 247 -11.26 18.48 -4.97
CA ARG A 247 -11.88 17.35 -5.67
C ARG A 247 -11.01 16.85 -6.81
N HIS A 248 -10.55 17.77 -7.65
CA HIS A 248 -9.69 17.46 -8.79
C HIS A 248 -8.39 16.78 -8.37
N VAL A 249 -7.74 17.31 -7.32
CA VAL A 249 -6.51 16.73 -6.78
C VAL A 249 -6.80 15.34 -6.20
N LEU A 250 -7.85 15.20 -5.37
CA LEU A 250 -8.26 13.93 -4.77
C LEU A 250 -8.51 12.85 -5.83
N GLU A 251 -9.27 13.18 -6.88
CA GLU A 251 -9.56 12.28 -8.00
C GLU A 251 -8.30 11.77 -8.67
N GLY A 252 -7.24 12.59 -8.84
CA GLY A 252 -6.02 12.10 -9.46
C GLY A 252 -5.09 11.35 -8.51
N VAL A 253 -5.03 11.72 -7.22
CA VAL A 253 -4.15 11.03 -6.26
C VAL A 253 -4.66 9.67 -5.80
N VAL A 254 -5.90 9.28 -6.12
CA VAL A 254 -6.43 7.96 -5.75
C VAL A 254 -5.68 6.79 -6.42
N VAL A 255 -4.90 7.06 -7.47
CA VAL A 255 -4.03 6.05 -8.11
C VAL A 255 -2.72 5.83 -7.36
N LEU A 256 -2.49 6.55 -6.26
CA LEU A 256 -1.27 6.51 -5.47
C LEU A 256 -1.49 5.74 -4.16
N ARG A 257 -0.49 4.95 -3.75
CA ARG A 257 -0.43 4.38 -2.40
C ARG A 257 -0.21 5.47 -1.34
N ARG A 258 0.67 6.41 -1.67
CA ARG A 258 1.18 7.48 -0.83
C ARG A 258 1.34 8.74 -1.67
N VAL A 259 0.94 9.88 -1.12
CA VAL A 259 1.00 11.17 -1.80
C VAL A 259 2.15 12.00 -1.23
N THR A 260 3.03 12.48 -2.11
CA THR A 260 4.13 13.40 -1.80
C THR A 260 3.98 14.68 -2.62
N VAL A 261 4.65 15.75 -2.21
CA VAL A 261 4.69 17.03 -2.96
C VAL A 261 5.25 16.81 -4.38
N SER A 262 6.25 15.93 -4.52
CA SER A 262 6.85 15.62 -5.82
C SER A 262 5.91 14.83 -6.75
N LEU A 263 5.12 13.89 -6.21
CA LEU A 263 4.08 13.21 -6.96
C LEU A 263 2.96 14.18 -7.36
N LEU A 264 2.54 15.08 -6.46
CA LEU A 264 1.56 16.12 -6.79
C LEU A 264 2.04 17.01 -7.93
N GLN A 265 3.30 17.44 -7.90
CA GLN A 265 3.90 18.23 -8.98
C GLN A 265 3.91 17.47 -10.31
N ALA A 266 4.14 16.16 -10.30
CA ALA A 266 4.14 15.33 -11.50
C ALA A 266 2.73 15.09 -12.06
N LEU A 267 1.73 14.92 -11.20
CA LEU A 267 0.34 14.67 -11.59
C LEU A 267 -0.40 15.95 -12.00
N PHE A 268 -0.09 17.08 -11.37
CA PHE A 268 -0.77 18.37 -11.53
C PHE A 268 0.24 19.51 -11.72
N PRO A 269 0.98 19.54 -12.85
CA PRO A 269 2.03 20.54 -13.08
C PRO A 269 1.50 21.99 -13.14
N GLU A 270 0.20 22.17 -13.31
CA GLU A 270 -0.50 23.47 -13.33
C GLU A 270 -0.84 24.02 -11.94
N LEU A 271 -0.75 23.21 -10.88
CA LEU A 271 -1.09 23.61 -9.51
C LEU A 271 0.16 23.87 -8.68
N ASP A 272 0.01 24.68 -7.63
CA ASP A 272 1.03 24.76 -6.58
C ASP A 272 1.02 23.45 -5.76
N PRO A 273 2.12 22.68 -5.76
CA PRO A 273 2.11 21.36 -5.15
C PRO A 273 2.05 21.41 -3.62
N GLN A 274 2.47 22.52 -2.99
CA GLN A 274 2.39 22.69 -1.54
C GLN A 274 0.95 23.03 -1.12
N ASP A 275 0.26 23.90 -1.88
CA ASP A 275 -1.16 24.18 -1.64
C ASP A 275 -2.01 22.92 -1.84
N ALA A 276 -1.76 22.14 -2.90
CA ALA A 276 -2.43 20.87 -3.13
C ALA A 276 -2.21 19.86 -1.98
N TYR A 277 -0.99 19.79 -1.46
CA TYR A 277 -0.65 18.93 -0.32
C TYR A 277 -1.39 19.34 0.96
N GLU A 278 -1.42 20.64 1.29
CA GLU A 278 -2.12 21.16 2.47
C GLU A 278 -3.64 21.00 2.37
N ARG A 279 -4.21 21.15 1.17
CA ARG A 279 -5.63 20.86 0.92
C ARG A 279 -5.98 19.42 1.21
N LEU A 280 -5.22 18.47 0.64
CA LEU A 280 -5.42 17.04 0.89
C LEU A 280 -5.28 16.70 2.37
N ARG A 281 -4.25 17.23 3.04
CA ARG A 281 -3.99 16.99 4.47
C ARG A 281 -5.16 17.39 5.38
N ARG A 282 -6.00 18.34 4.97
CA ARG A 282 -7.17 18.80 5.75
C ARG A 282 -8.40 17.91 5.58
N LEU A 283 -8.40 17.00 4.61
CA LEU A 283 -9.53 16.13 4.36
C LEU A 283 -9.68 15.10 5.50
N PRO A 284 -10.91 14.77 5.92
CA PRO A 284 -11.18 13.94 7.09
C PRO A 284 -10.77 12.46 6.92
N PHE A 285 -10.49 12.03 5.69
CA PHE A 285 -10.10 10.67 5.32
C PHE A 285 -8.65 10.58 4.82
N VAL A 286 -7.85 11.61 5.05
CA VAL A 286 -6.44 11.67 4.69
C VAL A 286 -5.59 11.76 5.96
N ASP A 287 -4.66 10.83 6.09
CA ASP A 287 -3.75 10.75 7.21
C ASP A 287 -2.35 11.21 6.80
N GLY A 288 -1.75 12.06 7.64
CA GLY A 288 -0.37 12.49 7.48
C GLY A 288 0.58 11.50 8.14
N MET A 289 1.46 10.89 7.36
CA MET A 289 2.59 10.08 7.81
C MET A 289 3.88 10.89 7.74
N HIS A 290 4.96 10.35 8.31
CA HIS A 290 6.28 10.98 8.28
C HIS A 290 6.86 11.16 6.86
N ASP A 291 6.31 10.46 5.87
CA ASP A 291 6.87 10.30 4.52
C ASP A 291 5.85 10.57 3.41
N GLY A 292 4.67 11.09 3.75
CA GLY A 292 3.62 11.42 2.78
C GLY A 292 2.23 11.42 3.39
N LEU A 293 1.21 11.64 2.55
CA LEU A 293 -0.19 11.48 2.92
C LEU A 293 -0.70 10.12 2.47
N ILE A 294 -1.57 9.51 3.27
CA ILE A 294 -2.28 8.26 2.94
C ILE A 294 -3.76 8.56 2.90
N ILE A 295 -4.42 8.20 1.80
CA ILE A 295 -5.88 8.26 1.69
C ILE A 295 -6.43 6.95 2.19
N HIS A 296 -7.44 7.00 3.06
CA HIS A 296 -8.08 5.81 3.59
C HIS A 296 -8.62 4.93 2.46
N GLU A 297 -8.35 3.62 2.50
CA GLU A 297 -8.64 2.70 1.38
C GLU A 297 -10.13 2.65 1.01
N ALA A 298 -11.00 2.69 2.02
CA ALA A 298 -12.45 2.78 1.84
C ALA A 298 -12.92 4.03 1.05
N VAL A 299 -12.08 5.04 0.88
CA VAL A 299 -12.33 6.22 0.02
C VAL A 299 -11.56 6.11 -1.29
N ARG A 300 -10.27 5.79 -1.21
CA ARG A 300 -9.37 5.68 -2.36
C ARG A 300 -9.87 4.69 -3.41
N ASP A 301 -10.20 3.47 -2.99
CA ASP A 301 -10.45 2.37 -3.91
C ASP A 301 -11.79 2.54 -4.67
N PRO A 302 -12.91 2.96 -4.03
CA PRO A 302 -14.12 3.34 -4.75
C PRO A 302 -13.92 4.47 -5.76
N LEU A 303 -13.19 5.54 -5.37
CA LEU A 303 -12.91 6.66 -6.27
C LEU A 303 -12.02 6.24 -7.44
N ALA A 304 -11.00 5.40 -7.20
CA ALA A 304 -10.15 4.86 -8.26
C ALA A 304 -10.95 4.01 -9.25
N ARG A 305 -11.84 3.14 -8.77
CA ARG A 305 -12.75 2.34 -9.63
C ARG A 305 -13.70 3.24 -10.44
N SER A 306 -14.28 4.26 -9.79
CA SER A 306 -15.18 5.21 -10.46
C SER A 306 -14.45 6.02 -11.53
N LEU A 307 -13.23 6.50 -11.25
CA LEU A 307 -12.39 7.19 -12.24
C LEU A 307 -12.00 6.26 -13.40
N HIS A 308 -11.58 5.03 -13.11
CA HIS A 308 -11.25 4.06 -14.14
C HIS A 308 -12.44 3.75 -15.06
N ALA A 309 -13.66 3.68 -14.51
CA ALA A 309 -14.88 3.44 -15.28
C ALA A 309 -15.34 4.67 -16.08
N SER A 310 -15.23 5.87 -15.50
CA SER A 310 -15.75 7.11 -16.11
C SER A 310 -14.77 7.79 -17.08
N ASP A 311 -13.47 7.75 -16.79
CA ASP A 311 -12.41 8.30 -17.64
C ASP A 311 -11.14 7.42 -17.59
N PRO A 312 -11.14 6.29 -18.33
CA PRO A 312 -10.00 5.36 -18.35
C PRO A 312 -8.70 6.00 -18.85
N SER A 313 -8.79 6.98 -19.74
CA SER A 313 -7.60 7.64 -20.31
C SER A 313 -6.88 8.46 -19.25
N ARG A 314 -7.64 9.26 -18.51
CA ARG A 314 -7.12 10.08 -17.42
C ARG A 314 -6.60 9.25 -16.25
N TYR A 315 -7.30 8.15 -15.91
CA TYR A 315 -6.81 7.18 -14.93
C TYR A 315 -5.41 6.65 -15.31
N LEU A 316 -5.24 6.24 -16.56
CA LEU A 316 -3.96 5.75 -17.07
C LEU A 316 -2.89 6.85 -17.10
N ASP A 317 -3.23 8.09 -17.45
CA ASP A 317 -2.28 9.19 -17.51
C ASP A 317 -1.75 9.60 -16.14
N TYR A 318 -2.60 9.60 -15.09
CA TYR A 318 -2.13 9.78 -13.72
C TYR A 318 -1.18 8.67 -13.30
N ARG A 319 -1.51 7.41 -13.58
CA ARG A 319 -0.63 6.27 -13.25
C ARG A 319 0.71 6.31 -13.98
N ARG A 320 0.71 6.69 -15.26
CA ARG A 320 1.95 6.88 -16.03
C ARG A 320 2.80 8.00 -15.46
N SER A 321 2.18 9.10 -15.05
CA SER A 321 2.89 10.24 -14.46
C SER A 321 3.48 9.87 -13.08
N ALA A 322 2.71 9.16 -12.26
CA ALA A 322 3.18 8.58 -11.00
C ALA A 322 4.37 7.65 -11.22
N TRP A 323 4.26 6.71 -12.17
CA TRP A 323 5.33 5.77 -12.50
C TRP A 323 6.62 6.49 -12.90
N ARG A 324 6.55 7.49 -13.80
CA ARG A 324 7.74 8.24 -14.23
C ARG A 324 8.43 8.93 -13.05
N GLN A 325 7.64 9.52 -12.15
CA GLN A 325 8.16 10.20 -10.98
C GLN A 325 8.80 9.22 -9.99
N LEU A 326 8.14 8.11 -9.68
CA LEU A 326 8.66 7.08 -8.78
C LEU A 326 9.96 6.45 -9.30
N VAL A 327 10.05 6.20 -10.61
CA VAL A 327 11.29 5.69 -11.24
C VAL A 327 12.41 6.72 -11.17
N SER A 328 12.11 8.00 -11.38
CA SER A 328 13.11 9.06 -11.25
C SER A 328 13.61 9.18 -9.80
N GLU A 329 12.73 9.09 -8.82
CA GLU A 329 13.07 9.21 -7.40
C GLU A 329 13.87 8.01 -6.91
N SER A 330 13.48 6.78 -7.28
CA SER A 330 14.15 5.56 -6.86
C SER A 330 15.60 5.49 -7.34
N GLN A 331 15.92 6.03 -8.52
CA GLN A 331 17.29 6.10 -9.05
C GLN A 331 18.21 7.01 -8.22
N SER A 332 17.64 7.98 -7.50
CA SER A 332 18.39 8.97 -6.70
C SER A 332 18.28 8.76 -5.19
N ALA A 333 17.48 7.78 -4.77
CA ALA A 333 17.19 7.52 -3.36
C ALA A 333 18.37 6.88 -2.63
N ALA A 334 18.50 7.20 -1.33
CA ALA A 334 19.39 6.47 -0.44
C ALA A 334 18.87 5.04 -0.22
N SER A 335 19.76 4.10 0.12
CA SER A 335 19.43 2.68 0.34
C SER A 335 18.26 2.49 1.31
N ASP A 336 18.23 3.29 2.38
CA ASP A 336 17.26 3.16 3.46
C ASP A 336 15.85 3.64 3.06
N ASP A 337 15.76 4.47 2.02
CA ASP A 337 14.50 4.99 1.49
C ASP A 337 13.96 4.19 0.30
N LEU A 338 14.79 3.35 -0.35
CA LEU A 338 14.41 2.57 -1.54
C LEU A 338 13.12 1.77 -1.33
N TRP A 339 12.97 1.13 -0.16
CA TRP A 339 11.78 0.36 0.20
C TRP A 339 10.47 1.11 -0.03
N ARG A 340 10.43 2.42 0.24
CA ARG A 340 9.21 3.23 0.10
C ARG A 340 8.79 3.32 -1.36
N TYR A 341 9.74 3.59 -2.25
CA TYR A 341 9.51 3.63 -3.70
C TYR A 341 9.12 2.27 -4.25
N THR A 342 9.70 1.20 -3.73
CA THR A 342 9.35 -0.16 -4.14
C THR A 342 7.91 -0.51 -3.79
N ALA A 343 7.47 -0.16 -2.58
CA ALA A 343 6.08 -0.35 -2.16
C ALA A 343 5.12 0.47 -3.04
N ASP A 344 5.50 1.70 -3.40
CA ASP A 344 4.73 2.55 -4.29
C ASP A 344 4.66 1.99 -5.73
N MET A 345 5.75 1.40 -6.23
CA MET A 345 5.79 0.73 -7.53
C MET A 345 5.01 -0.58 -7.56
N LEU A 346 5.10 -1.40 -6.50
CA LEU A 346 4.29 -2.61 -6.33
C LEU A 346 2.80 -2.28 -6.32
N TYR A 347 2.42 -1.15 -5.72
CA TYR A 347 1.04 -0.70 -5.71
C TYR A 347 0.52 -0.36 -7.11
N LEU A 348 1.36 0.21 -7.99
CA LEU A 348 1.00 0.50 -9.38
C LEU A 348 0.82 -0.75 -10.24
N ILE A 349 1.25 -1.93 -9.79
CA ILE A 349 1.05 -3.20 -10.49
C ILE A 349 -0.33 -3.76 -10.09
N GLU A 350 -1.20 -3.93 -11.08
CA GLU A 350 -2.56 -4.46 -10.89
C GLU A 350 -2.72 -5.91 -11.35
N ASN A 351 -1.74 -6.47 -12.08
CA ASN A 351 -1.83 -7.86 -12.52
C ASN A 351 -2.00 -8.82 -11.33
N PRO A 352 -3.10 -9.60 -11.29
CA PRO A 352 -3.43 -10.43 -10.14
C PRO A 352 -2.39 -11.53 -9.89
N VAL A 353 -1.72 -12.03 -10.94
CA VAL A 353 -0.65 -13.04 -10.79
C VAL A 353 0.58 -12.43 -10.12
N VAL A 354 0.94 -11.20 -10.49
CA VAL A 354 2.08 -10.48 -9.89
C VAL A 354 1.74 -10.09 -8.46
N ARG A 355 0.54 -9.55 -8.22
CA ARG A 355 0.07 -9.18 -6.87
C ARG A 355 0.00 -10.38 -5.95
N GLU A 356 -0.61 -11.49 -6.37
CA GLU A 356 -0.67 -12.73 -5.58
C GLU A 356 0.72 -13.24 -5.25
N ALA A 357 1.68 -13.10 -6.18
CA ALA A 357 3.04 -13.49 -5.89
C ALA A 357 3.66 -12.65 -4.75
N PHE A 358 3.39 -11.34 -4.66
CA PHE A 358 3.98 -10.43 -3.67
C PHE A 358 3.18 -10.32 -2.37
N PHE A 359 1.86 -10.42 -2.48
CA PHE A 359 0.87 -10.26 -1.41
C PHE A 359 -0.15 -11.40 -1.53
N PRO A 360 0.23 -12.63 -1.16
CA PRO A 360 -0.66 -13.77 -1.31
C PRO A 360 -1.91 -13.59 -0.46
N THR A 361 -3.04 -14.00 -1.02
CA THR A 361 -4.37 -13.82 -0.41
C THR A 361 -4.56 -14.73 0.81
N VAL A 362 -3.80 -15.84 0.88
CA VAL A 362 -3.82 -16.76 2.02
C VAL A 362 -2.75 -16.36 3.02
N THR A 363 -3.17 -15.89 4.18
CA THR A 363 -2.30 -15.70 5.35
C THR A 363 -1.75 -17.08 5.72
N ALA A 364 -0.51 -17.37 5.34
CA ALA A 364 0.09 -18.66 5.64
C ALA A 364 0.12 -18.84 7.17
N LEU A 365 -0.60 -19.85 7.66
CA LEU A 365 -0.52 -20.36 9.03
C LEU A 365 0.84 -21.02 9.35
N HIS A 366 1.79 -20.89 8.43
CA HIS A 366 3.10 -21.52 8.43
C HIS A 366 4.18 -20.49 8.76
N SER A 367 5.09 -20.85 9.64
CA SER A 367 6.27 -20.03 9.96
C SER A 367 7.49 -20.56 9.22
N VAL A 368 8.30 -19.65 8.67
CA VAL A 368 9.55 -19.99 8.00
C VAL A 368 10.70 -19.46 8.86
N GLU A 369 11.61 -20.34 9.24
CA GLU A 369 12.71 -20.02 10.15
C GLU A 369 14.00 -20.75 9.77
N ALA A 370 15.14 -20.22 10.24
CA ALA A 370 16.44 -20.84 10.00
C ALA A 370 16.52 -22.20 10.70
N ALA A 371 16.95 -23.23 9.95
CA ALA A 371 17.07 -24.58 10.49
C ALA A 371 18.10 -24.64 11.62
N GLN A 372 17.76 -25.33 12.70
CA GLN A 372 18.63 -25.54 13.86
C GLN A 372 19.15 -26.99 13.88
N PRO A 373 20.24 -27.29 14.62
CA PRO A 373 20.77 -28.65 14.70
C PRO A 373 19.76 -29.70 15.17
N GLN A 374 18.77 -29.30 15.97
CA GLN A 374 17.69 -30.18 16.44
C GLN A 374 16.71 -30.60 15.34
N ASP A 375 16.70 -29.90 14.20
CA ASP A 375 15.81 -30.18 13.08
C ASP A 375 16.38 -31.24 12.12
N ASP A 376 17.59 -31.74 12.38
CA ASP A 376 18.33 -32.67 11.51
C ASP A 376 17.52 -33.91 11.13
N GLU A 377 16.83 -34.53 12.10
CA GLU A 377 16.04 -35.74 11.88
C GLU A 377 14.86 -35.47 10.93
N ALA A 378 14.10 -34.39 11.19
CA ALA A 378 12.94 -34.03 10.39
C ALA A 378 13.34 -33.59 8.97
N LEU A 379 14.36 -32.73 8.86
CA LEU A 379 14.92 -32.26 7.60
C LEU A 379 15.41 -33.45 6.75
N THR A 380 16.23 -34.32 7.33
CA THR A 380 16.74 -35.52 6.65
C THR A 380 15.62 -36.47 6.25
N GLY A 381 14.58 -36.61 7.09
CA GLY A 381 13.38 -37.38 6.80
C GLY A 381 12.65 -36.86 5.56
N ILE A 382 12.39 -35.55 5.47
CA ILE A 382 11.73 -34.92 4.33
C ILE A 382 12.55 -35.12 3.05
N VAL A 383 13.85 -34.85 3.09
CA VAL A 383 14.74 -35.00 1.92
C VAL A 383 14.69 -36.43 1.39
N ARG A 384 14.90 -37.43 2.25
CA ARG A 384 14.92 -38.86 1.86
C ARG A 384 13.55 -39.39 1.43
N ALA A 385 12.46 -38.79 1.90
CA ALA A 385 11.11 -39.16 1.49
C ALA A 385 10.75 -38.60 0.10
N ARG A 386 11.43 -37.53 -0.35
CA ARG A 386 11.04 -36.77 -1.55
C ARG A 386 12.01 -36.86 -2.70
N ASP A 387 13.30 -36.89 -2.42
CA ASP A 387 14.35 -36.98 -3.43
C ASP A 387 14.94 -38.40 -3.47
N GLY A 388 15.47 -38.80 -4.64
CA GLY A 388 16.20 -40.05 -4.81
C GLY A 388 17.50 -40.11 -3.99
N ARG A 389 18.19 -41.25 -4.00
CA ARG A 389 19.39 -41.47 -3.17
C ARG A 389 20.53 -40.50 -3.49
N GLN A 390 20.84 -40.29 -4.77
CA GLN A 390 21.90 -39.37 -5.20
C GLN A 390 21.50 -37.92 -4.90
N ALA A 391 20.28 -37.52 -5.24
CA ALA A 391 19.78 -36.17 -5.02
C ALA A 391 19.73 -35.80 -3.52
N SER A 392 19.30 -36.75 -2.68
CA SER A 392 19.29 -36.62 -1.22
C SER A 392 20.69 -36.44 -0.65
N GLU A 393 21.65 -37.27 -1.05
CA GLU A 393 23.03 -37.21 -0.53
C GLU A 393 23.67 -35.86 -0.86
N LEU A 394 23.49 -35.36 -2.08
CA LEU A 394 23.98 -34.04 -2.50
C LEU A 394 23.38 -32.91 -1.66
N LEU A 395 22.08 -32.92 -1.42
CA LEU A 395 21.43 -31.89 -0.59
C LEU A 395 21.89 -31.97 0.88
N LEU A 396 22.05 -33.18 1.42
CA LEU A 396 22.53 -33.37 2.80
C LEU A 396 24.02 -33.06 2.97
N GLN A 397 24.82 -33.07 1.89
CA GLN A 397 26.18 -32.52 1.92
C GLN A 397 26.15 -30.99 2.12
N TRP A 398 25.22 -30.28 1.48
CA TRP A 398 25.01 -28.86 1.75
C TRP A 398 24.60 -28.61 3.20
N TRP A 399 23.69 -29.42 3.77
CA TRP A 399 23.27 -29.28 5.16
C TRP A 399 24.45 -29.43 6.14
N ARG A 400 25.31 -30.44 5.94
CA ARG A 400 26.52 -30.65 6.75
C ARG A 400 27.54 -29.53 6.62
N ARG A 401 27.61 -28.89 5.46
CA ARG A 401 28.63 -27.88 5.14
C ARG A 401 28.20 -26.45 5.48
N MET A 402 26.94 -26.12 5.21
CA MET A 402 26.35 -24.80 5.35
C MET A 402 24.94 -24.93 5.95
N PRO A 403 24.81 -25.34 7.23
CA PRO A 403 23.50 -25.46 7.86
C PRO A 403 22.70 -24.15 7.84
N GLN A 404 23.38 -23.00 7.91
CA GLN A 404 22.78 -21.68 7.79
C GLN A 404 22.11 -21.38 6.45
N ALA A 405 22.38 -22.18 5.41
CA ALA A 405 21.71 -22.09 4.10
C ALA A 405 20.30 -22.70 4.11
N PHE A 406 19.95 -23.43 5.17
CA PHE A 406 18.67 -24.14 5.26
C PHE A 406 17.70 -23.39 6.16
N SER A 407 16.46 -23.38 5.70
CA SER A 407 15.31 -22.94 6.47
C SER A 407 14.25 -24.02 6.45
N ILE A 408 13.48 -24.09 7.53
CA ILE A 408 12.38 -25.02 7.71
C ILE A 408 11.06 -24.27 7.73
N VAL A 409 9.99 -24.97 7.36
CA VAL A 409 8.62 -24.48 7.44
C VAL A 409 7.91 -25.27 8.52
N ARG A 410 7.41 -24.58 9.54
CA ARG A 410 6.61 -25.21 10.61
C ARG A 410 5.13 -24.93 10.44
N GLY A 411 4.33 -25.96 10.62
CA GLY A 411 2.88 -25.86 10.74
C GLY A 411 2.45 -25.29 12.09
N VAL A 412 1.13 -25.14 12.27
CA VAL A 412 0.51 -24.56 13.48
C VAL A 412 0.85 -25.34 14.75
N THR A 413 1.07 -26.65 14.63
CA THR A 413 1.43 -27.55 15.73
C THR A 413 2.93 -27.53 16.08
N GLY A 414 3.75 -26.80 15.31
CA GLY A 414 5.21 -26.71 15.49
C GLY A 414 6.02 -27.83 14.82
N GLU A 415 5.37 -28.76 14.14
CA GLU A 415 6.04 -29.80 13.36
C GLU A 415 6.69 -29.23 12.10
N VAL A 416 7.83 -29.79 11.68
CA VAL A 416 8.50 -29.41 10.44
C VAL A 416 7.79 -30.08 9.27
N GLU A 417 7.14 -29.28 8.45
CA GLU A 417 6.37 -29.75 7.29
C GLU A 417 7.08 -29.50 5.96
N GLY A 418 8.11 -28.65 5.96
CA GLY A 418 8.89 -28.37 4.76
C GLY A 418 10.27 -27.80 5.06
N LEU A 419 11.08 -27.68 4.01
CA LEU A 419 12.41 -27.10 4.05
C LEU A 419 12.75 -26.43 2.72
N TYR A 420 13.71 -25.52 2.75
CA TYR A 420 14.40 -25.10 1.55
C TYR A 420 15.85 -24.72 1.82
N CYS A 421 16.67 -24.79 0.77
CA CYS A 421 18.09 -24.45 0.77
C CYS A 421 18.34 -23.25 -0.14
N LYS A 422 18.73 -22.12 0.46
CA LYS A 422 19.15 -20.90 -0.25
C LYS A 422 20.63 -20.61 -0.06
N LEU A 423 21.31 -20.29 -1.15
CA LEU A 423 22.72 -19.93 -1.19
C LEU A 423 22.87 -18.53 -1.78
N ARG A 424 23.85 -17.75 -1.30
CA ARG A 424 24.21 -16.47 -1.92
C ARG A 424 25.58 -16.58 -2.57
N SER A 425 25.73 -16.03 -3.78
CA SER A 425 26.97 -16.10 -4.56
C SER A 425 28.17 -15.46 -3.88
N ASP A 426 27.95 -14.50 -2.98
CA ASP A 426 28.99 -13.81 -2.21
C ASP A 426 29.38 -14.56 -0.93
N GLN A 427 28.65 -15.62 -0.57
CA GLN A 427 28.87 -16.42 0.65
C GLN A 427 29.21 -17.88 0.36
N VAL A 428 29.23 -18.29 -0.92
CA VAL A 428 29.52 -19.66 -1.34
C VAL A 428 30.76 -19.67 -2.22
N GLU A 429 31.69 -20.57 -1.91
CA GLU A 429 32.88 -20.77 -2.74
C GLU A 429 32.49 -21.35 -4.11
N PRO A 430 32.95 -20.79 -5.23
CA PRO A 430 32.66 -21.28 -6.58
C PRO A 430 32.92 -22.79 -6.77
N SER A 431 34.01 -23.29 -6.19
CA SER A 431 34.37 -24.71 -6.24
C SER A 431 33.33 -25.63 -5.58
N TRP A 432 32.50 -25.12 -4.68
CA TRP A 432 31.48 -25.91 -4.00
C TRP A 432 30.23 -26.03 -4.89
N LEU A 433 29.90 -24.98 -5.65
CA LEU A 433 28.82 -25.03 -6.64
C LEU A 433 29.11 -26.04 -7.75
N LEU A 434 30.39 -26.27 -8.09
CA LEU A 434 30.78 -27.26 -9.08
C LEU A 434 30.65 -28.73 -8.60
N ASN A 435 30.57 -28.97 -7.29
CA ASN A 435 30.49 -30.32 -6.73
C ASN A 435 29.06 -30.88 -6.69
N ASP A 436 28.04 -30.04 -6.78
CA ASP A 436 26.64 -30.45 -6.95
C ASP A 436 26.23 -30.18 -8.42
N PRO A 437 25.94 -31.22 -9.22
CA PRO A 437 25.54 -31.08 -10.62
C PRO A 437 24.41 -30.07 -10.84
N VAL A 438 23.46 -29.96 -9.91
CA VAL A 438 22.35 -29.00 -10.00
C VAL A 438 22.88 -27.56 -9.91
N THR A 439 23.75 -27.28 -8.94
CA THR A 439 24.28 -25.93 -8.74
C THR A 439 25.34 -25.56 -9.78
N ALA A 440 25.99 -26.56 -10.40
CA ALA A 440 26.93 -26.37 -11.49
C ALA A 440 26.28 -25.78 -12.76
N GLN A 441 24.97 -26.00 -12.96
CA GLN A 441 24.20 -25.36 -14.03
C GLN A 441 24.23 -23.84 -13.91
N TRP A 442 24.00 -23.32 -12.70
CA TRP A 442 23.98 -21.88 -12.45
C TRP A 442 25.38 -21.28 -12.57
N TYR A 443 26.40 -22.00 -12.11
CA TYR A 443 27.78 -21.57 -12.27
C TYR A 443 28.15 -21.45 -13.74
N SER A 444 27.79 -22.45 -14.56
CA SER A 444 28.02 -22.42 -16.02
C SER A 444 27.33 -21.23 -16.69
N HIS A 445 26.09 -20.92 -16.28
CA HIS A 445 25.39 -19.73 -16.76
C HIS A 445 26.09 -18.42 -16.31
N LEU A 446 26.56 -18.36 -15.07
CA LEU A 446 27.30 -17.20 -14.56
C LEU A 446 28.64 -16.99 -15.27
N GLU A 447 29.31 -18.05 -15.72
CA GLU A 447 30.52 -17.92 -16.55
C GLU A 447 30.22 -17.33 -17.94
N GLN A 448 29.10 -17.72 -18.54
CA GLN A 448 28.68 -17.18 -19.85
C GLN A 448 28.14 -15.75 -19.77
N SER A 449 27.58 -15.39 -18.62
CA SER A 449 27.03 -14.06 -18.36
C SER A 449 27.49 -13.57 -16.98
N PRO A 450 28.74 -13.07 -16.87
CA PRO A 450 29.32 -12.71 -15.58
C PRO A 450 28.63 -11.50 -14.95
N MET A 451 28.53 -11.54 -13.61
CA MET A 451 28.02 -10.43 -12.79
C MET A 451 29.14 -9.44 -12.47
N ARG A 452 28.77 -8.19 -12.21
CA ARG A 452 29.68 -7.10 -11.83
C ARG A 452 30.16 -7.28 -10.39
N SER A 453 31.26 -6.62 -10.04
CA SER A 453 31.76 -6.65 -8.66
C SER A 453 30.75 -6.00 -7.71
N GLY A 454 30.38 -6.71 -6.64
CA GLY A 454 29.37 -6.28 -5.68
C GLY A 454 27.93 -6.71 -6.02
N GLU A 455 27.69 -7.26 -7.21
CA GLU A 455 26.41 -7.91 -7.54
C GLU A 455 26.33 -9.30 -6.91
N VAL A 456 25.13 -9.69 -6.49
CA VAL A 456 24.84 -10.95 -5.81
C VAL A 456 23.78 -11.73 -6.58
N ALA A 457 24.00 -13.04 -6.75
CA ALA A 457 22.97 -13.99 -7.13
C ALA A 457 22.49 -14.76 -5.90
N LEU A 458 21.18 -14.94 -5.80
CA LEU A 458 20.55 -15.82 -4.82
C LEU A 458 20.15 -17.11 -5.52
N PHE A 459 20.53 -18.24 -4.95
CA PHE A 459 20.21 -19.55 -5.51
C PHE A 459 19.29 -20.32 -4.56
N CYS A 460 18.16 -20.80 -5.05
CA CYS A 460 17.31 -21.75 -4.35
C CYS A 460 17.56 -23.14 -4.91
N ARG A 461 18.41 -23.91 -4.22
CA ARG A 461 18.81 -25.27 -4.65
C ARG A 461 17.63 -26.21 -4.64
N ARG A 462 16.91 -26.25 -3.53
CA ARG A 462 15.77 -27.15 -3.35
C ARG A 462 14.82 -26.55 -2.34
N TRP A 463 13.55 -26.84 -2.52
CA TRP A 463 12.44 -26.50 -1.66
C TRP A 463 11.47 -27.68 -1.66
N LEU A 464 11.14 -28.20 -0.48
CA LEU A 464 10.38 -29.44 -0.34
C LEU A 464 9.33 -29.27 0.75
N SER A 465 8.13 -29.71 0.43
CA SER A 465 7.08 -30.09 1.37
C SER A 465 7.21 -31.59 1.67
N LEU A 466 6.92 -31.96 2.92
CA LEU A 466 6.81 -33.34 3.34
C LEU A 466 5.69 -34.08 2.60
N LYS A 467 4.64 -33.41 2.08
CA LYS A 467 3.47 -34.00 1.41
C LYS A 467 3.47 -33.82 -0.11
N GLU A 468 3.80 -32.65 -0.61
CA GLU A 468 3.70 -32.28 -2.03
C GLU A 468 5.06 -32.21 -2.74
N GLY A 469 6.17 -32.42 -2.02
CA GLY A 469 7.51 -32.25 -2.59
C GLY A 469 7.72 -30.80 -3.03
N ASP A 470 8.09 -30.57 -4.27
CA ASP A 470 8.30 -29.24 -4.85
C ASP A 470 7.12 -28.75 -5.71
N SER A 471 5.97 -29.42 -5.65
CA SER A 471 4.73 -28.97 -6.30
C SER A 471 4.11 -27.76 -5.57
N PRO A 472 3.32 -26.90 -6.24
CA PRO A 472 2.65 -25.78 -5.60
C PRO A 472 1.78 -26.21 -4.41
N SER A 473 2.02 -25.60 -3.24
CA SER A 473 1.26 -25.80 -2.01
C SER A 473 1.38 -24.57 -1.09
N GLU A 474 0.70 -24.58 0.06
CA GLU A 474 0.84 -23.54 1.09
C GLU A 474 2.28 -23.43 1.62
N ILE A 475 3.02 -24.54 1.66
CA ILE A 475 4.43 -24.58 2.08
C ILE A 475 5.32 -23.89 1.05
N GLN A 476 5.11 -24.17 -0.23
CA GLN A 476 5.83 -23.48 -1.32
C GLN A 476 5.52 -21.99 -1.35
N ALA A 477 4.27 -21.60 -1.09
CA ALA A 477 3.89 -20.20 -0.96
C ALA A 477 4.64 -19.51 0.20
N ALA A 478 4.72 -20.16 1.38
CA ALA A 478 5.48 -19.65 2.52
C ALA A 478 6.97 -19.51 2.21
N ILE A 479 7.59 -20.50 1.57
CA ILE A 479 9.00 -20.47 1.15
C ILE A 479 9.24 -19.32 0.15
N TRP A 480 8.34 -19.16 -0.83
CA TRP A 480 8.45 -18.11 -1.84
C TRP A 480 8.40 -16.71 -1.21
N LEU A 481 7.56 -16.50 -0.19
CA LEU A 481 7.53 -15.24 0.55
C LEU A 481 8.84 -14.95 1.28
N ASP A 482 9.44 -15.97 1.92
CA ASP A 482 10.72 -15.78 2.62
C ASP A 482 11.90 -15.55 1.64
N LEU A 483 11.89 -16.22 0.48
CA LEU A 483 12.81 -15.94 -0.62
C LEU A 483 12.66 -14.49 -1.07
N LYS A 484 11.43 -14.00 -1.26
CA LYS A 484 11.17 -12.60 -1.61
C LYS A 484 11.65 -11.61 -0.57
N ARG A 485 11.49 -11.91 0.73
CA ARG A 485 12.10 -11.09 1.80
C ARG A 485 13.61 -10.98 1.59
N SER A 486 14.26 -12.10 1.27
CA SER A 486 15.70 -12.13 0.95
C SER A 486 16.02 -11.31 -0.32
N TYR A 487 15.14 -11.33 -1.34
CA TYR A 487 15.34 -10.49 -2.53
C TYR A 487 15.38 -9.01 -2.16
N MET A 488 14.44 -8.61 -1.30
CA MET A 488 14.27 -7.21 -0.89
C MET A 488 15.41 -6.72 0.00
N GLU A 489 15.99 -7.59 0.83
CA GLU A 489 17.17 -7.31 1.66
C GLU A 489 18.45 -7.15 0.85
N LEU A 490 18.57 -7.86 -0.28
CA LEU A 490 19.78 -7.86 -1.10
C LEU A 490 19.86 -6.69 -2.09
N ARG A 491 18.86 -5.81 -2.12
CA ARG A 491 18.87 -4.61 -2.97
C ARG A 491 19.87 -3.58 -2.43
N PRO A 492 20.48 -2.77 -3.31
CA PRO A 492 20.38 -2.80 -4.77
C PRO A 492 21.36 -3.80 -5.43
N GLY A 493 22.03 -4.65 -4.66
CA GLY A 493 23.06 -5.57 -5.17
C GLY A 493 22.53 -6.86 -5.79
N LEU A 494 21.27 -7.23 -5.55
CA LEU A 494 20.69 -8.45 -6.12
C LEU A 494 20.58 -8.34 -7.64
N ARG A 495 21.26 -9.23 -8.35
CA ARG A 495 21.25 -9.26 -9.80
C ARG A 495 20.39 -10.39 -10.36
N ARG A 496 20.46 -11.57 -9.76
CA ARG A 496 19.75 -12.77 -10.24
C ARG A 496 19.20 -13.60 -9.11
N VAL A 497 18.10 -14.29 -9.41
CA VAL A 497 17.62 -15.42 -8.61
C VAL A 497 17.56 -16.67 -9.46
N TYR A 498 18.11 -17.76 -8.97
CA TYR A 498 18.02 -19.08 -9.58
C TYR A 498 17.10 -19.98 -8.76
N LEU A 499 16.29 -20.78 -9.44
CA LEU A 499 15.37 -21.73 -8.82
C LEU A 499 15.46 -23.07 -9.54
N THR A 500 15.51 -24.16 -8.79
CA THR A 500 15.41 -25.53 -9.34
C THR A 500 14.18 -26.24 -8.79
N ALA A 501 13.40 -26.85 -9.69
CA ALA A 501 12.30 -27.74 -9.37
C ALA A 501 12.24 -28.87 -10.41
N THR A 502 11.69 -30.02 -10.03
CA THR A 502 11.50 -31.19 -10.90
C THR A 502 10.39 -30.95 -11.92
N ASP A 503 9.40 -30.12 -11.58
CA ASP A 503 8.38 -29.64 -12.50
C ASP A 503 8.25 -28.10 -12.45
N LEU A 504 9.08 -27.41 -13.24
CA LEU A 504 8.91 -25.96 -13.47
C LEU A 504 7.62 -25.62 -14.24
N GLY A 505 7.00 -26.60 -14.92
CA GLY A 505 5.74 -26.44 -15.62
C GLY A 505 4.60 -26.04 -14.67
N ALA A 506 4.60 -26.59 -13.46
CA ALA A 506 3.64 -26.23 -12.41
C ALA A 506 3.69 -24.73 -12.01
N TYR A 507 4.82 -24.06 -12.23
CA TYR A 507 5.02 -22.64 -11.92
C TYR A 507 4.94 -21.71 -13.15
N ARG A 508 4.73 -22.27 -14.35
CA ARG A 508 4.91 -21.58 -15.63
C ARG A 508 4.15 -20.25 -15.72
N GLN A 509 2.90 -20.21 -15.26
CA GLN A 509 2.07 -19.00 -15.35
C GLN A 509 2.66 -17.83 -14.55
N VAL A 510 3.15 -18.10 -13.33
CA VAL A 510 3.78 -17.10 -12.47
C VAL A 510 5.18 -16.77 -12.99
N ALA A 511 5.97 -17.79 -13.33
CA ALA A 511 7.34 -17.67 -13.84
C ALA A 511 7.41 -16.78 -15.09
N GLN A 512 6.55 -17.01 -16.09
CA GLN A 512 6.51 -16.21 -17.31
C GLN A 512 6.13 -14.74 -17.04
N ARG A 513 5.22 -14.49 -16.11
CA ARG A 513 4.79 -13.13 -15.75
C ARG A 513 5.86 -12.35 -14.99
N LEU A 514 6.63 -13.04 -14.16
CA LEU A 514 7.75 -12.44 -13.43
C LEU A 514 9.01 -12.31 -14.31
N GLY A 515 9.09 -13.00 -15.45
CA GLY A 515 10.24 -12.96 -16.35
C GLY A 515 11.31 -14.01 -16.05
N PHE A 516 10.94 -15.14 -15.44
CA PHE A 516 11.85 -16.29 -15.30
C PHE A 516 12.08 -16.96 -16.65
N GLU A 517 13.34 -17.25 -16.95
CA GLU A 517 13.80 -17.98 -18.13
C GLU A 517 14.33 -19.35 -17.70
N VAL A 518 13.91 -20.41 -18.38
CA VAL A 518 14.42 -21.76 -18.12
C VAL A 518 15.79 -21.90 -18.77
N LEU A 519 16.77 -22.36 -18.01
CA LEU A 519 18.14 -22.63 -18.46
C LEU A 519 18.15 -23.90 -19.31
N GLY A 520 18.00 -23.75 -20.63
CA GLY A 520 18.02 -24.87 -21.57
C GLY A 520 19.44 -25.39 -21.86
N GLY A 521 19.58 -26.70 -22.02
CA GLY A 521 20.84 -27.35 -22.41
C GLY A 521 21.82 -27.63 -21.25
N TRP A 522 21.40 -27.36 -20.02
CA TRP A 522 22.14 -27.69 -18.79
C TRP A 522 21.32 -28.59 -17.86
N GLU A 523 20.30 -29.28 -18.36
CA GLU A 523 19.47 -30.14 -17.55
C GLU A 523 20.28 -31.28 -16.93
N VAL A 524 20.04 -31.55 -15.65
CA VAL A 524 20.70 -32.61 -14.90
C VAL A 524 19.69 -33.67 -14.53
N GLU A 525 20.07 -34.93 -14.72
CA GLU A 525 19.29 -36.08 -14.29
C GLU A 525 19.96 -36.73 -13.08
N LEU A 526 19.23 -36.86 -11.98
CA LEU A 526 19.65 -37.57 -10.76
C LEU A 526 18.58 -38.60 -10.41
N ASP A 527 18.98 -39.85 -10.18
CA ASP A 527 18.07 -40.94 -9.84
C ASP A 527 16.89 -41.12 -10.83
N GLY A 528 17.10 -40.81 -12.13
CA GLY A 528 16.05 -40.88 -13.15
C GLY A 528 15.08 -39.69 -13.19
N VAL A 529 15.35 -38.63 -12.41
CA VAL A 529 14.54 -37.42 -12.33
C VAL A 529 15.34 -36.22 -12.86
N CYS A 530 14.71 -35.41 -13.71
CA CYS A 530 15.30 -34.20 -14.26
C CYS A 530 15.14 -33.01 -13.29
N TYR A 531 16.20 -32.21 -13.15
CA TYR A 531 16.26 -31.02 -12.31
C TYR A 531 16.58 -29.78 -13.17
N PRO A 532 15.59 -29.25 -13.91
CA PRO A 532 15.78 -28.01 -14.66
C PRO A 532 15.87 -26.81 -13.73
N SER A 533 16.67 -25.83 -14.13
CA SER A 533 16.81 -24.56 -13.42
C SER A 533 16.17 -23.42 -14.21
N ALA A 534 15.60 -22.45 -13.52
CA ALA A 534 15.16 -21.18 -14.08
C ALA A 534 15.90 -20.02 -13.42
N VAL A 535 16.10 -18.94 -14.17
CA VAL A 535 16.73 -17.71 -13.70
C VAL A 535 15.78 -16.54 -13.90
N LEU A 536 15.69 -15.68 -12.89
CA LEU A 536 15.16 -14.32 -13.02
C LEU A 536 16.34 -13.35 -12.97
N ASP A 537 16.58 -12.63 -14.05
CA ASP A 537 17.57 -11.55 -14.11
C ASP A 537 16.89 -10.20 -13.88
N PHE A 538 17.22 -9.54 -12.77
CA PHE A 538 16.64 -8.25 -12.39
C PHE A 538 17.21 -7.07 -13.17
N GLY A 539 18.32 -7.26 -13.90
CA GLY A 539 19.03 -6.16 -14.54
C GLY A 539 19.91 -5.36 -13.56
N PRO A 540 20.63 -4.35 -14.08
CA PRO A 540 21.60 -3.57 -13.29
C PRO A 540 20.93 -2.62 -12.28
N ALA A 541 19.65 -2.31 -12.47
CA ALA A 541 18.85 -1.54 -11.53
C ALA A 541 18.18 -2.45 -10.47
N SER A 542 18.58 -3.72 -10.40
CA SER A 542 18.10 -4.70 -9.42
C SER A 542 16.56 -4.80 -9.40
N VAL A 543 16.03 -5.28 -8.28
CA VAL A 543 14.60 -5.53 -8.08
C VAL A 543 13.76 -4.28 -8.35
N ASP A 544 14.23 -3.10 -7.97
CA ASP A 544 13.50 -1.84 -8.21
C ASP A 544 13.38 -1.55 -9.71
N GLY A 545 14.47 -1.69 -10.47
CA GLY A 545 14.42 -1.57 -11.92
C GLY A 545 13.49 -2.58 -12.57
N TRP A 546 13.53 -3.84 -12.14
CA TRP A 546 12.65 -4.88 -12.66
C TRP A 546 11.17 -4.63 -12.33
N LEU A 547 10.84 -4.17 -11.11
CA LEU A 547 9.48 -3.77 -10.75
C LEU A 547 9.02 -2.56 -11.58
N ALA A 548 9.94 -1.64 -11.92
CA ALA A 548 9.63 -0.54 -12.83
C ALA A 548 9.19 -1.07 -14.19
N GLU A 549 9.87 -2.09 -14.71
CA GLU A 549 9.56 -2.70 -15.99
C GLU A 549 8.22 -3.44 -15.98
N LEU A 550 7.92 -4.18 -14.91
CA LEU A 550 6.63 -4.84 -14.75
C LEU A 550 5.49 -3.81 -14.75
N ALA A 551 5.62 -2.73 -13.97
CA ALA A 551 4.64 -1.65 -13.95
C ALA A 551 4.55 -0.94 -15.32
N ALA A 552 5.67 -0.70 -15.99
CA ALA A 552 5.70 -0.07 -17.32
C ALA A 552 4.93 -0.88 -18.36
N ALA A 553 5.14 -2.20 -18.38
CA ALA A 553 4.47 -3.12 -19.29
C ALA A 553 2.94 -3.08 -19.11
N GLU A 554 2.46 -3.05 -17.87
CA GLU A 554 1.02 -2.93 -17.58
C GLU A 554 0.43 -1.57 -17.98
N LEU A 555 1.19 -0.49 -17.80
CA LEU A 555 0.77 0.87 -18.14
C LEU A 555 0.85 1.17 -19.66
N GLY A 556 1.25 0.19 -20.47
CA GLY A 556 1.47 0.33 -21.91
C GLY A 556 2.62 1.29 -22.24
N ILE A 557 3.54 1.49 -21.30
CA ILE A 557 4.73 2.31 -21.51
C ILE A 557 5.71 1.47 -22.31
N LYS A 558 5.77 1.71 -23.62
CA LYS A 558 6.82 1.11 -24.46
C LYS A 558 8.15 1.73 -24.05
N ARG A 559 9.03 0.93 -23.44
CA ARG A 559 10.42 1.34 -23.31
C ARG A 559 11.04 1.40 -24.70
N ASP A 560 11.66 2.52 -24.98
CA ASP A 560 12.83 2.48 -25.82
C ASP A 560 13.95 1.87 -24.95
N PRO A 561 14.57 0.74 -25.35
CA PRO A 561 15.63 0.13 -24.56
C PRO A 561 16.71 1.16 -24.23
N ALA A 562 17.29 1.07 -23.03
CA ALA A 562 18.28 2.03 -22.54
C ALA A 562 19.35 2.22 -23.63
N LEU A 563 19.47 3.44 -24.14
CA LEU A 563 20.29 3.70 -25.33
C LEU A 563 21.80 3.57 -25.05
N LEU A 564 22.19 3.59 -23.77
CA LEU A 564 23.57 3.65 -23.31
C LEU A 564 23.81 2.66 -22.17
N ASP A 565 24.80 1.79 -22.34
CA ASP A 565 25.46 1.06 -21.26
C ASP A 565 26.54 1.96 -20.65
N VAL A 566 26.25 2.49 -19.46
CA VAL A 566 27.12 3.43 -18.74
C VAL A 566 28.46 2.81 -18.36
N GLU A 567 28.48 1.50 -18.09
CA GLU A 567 29.67 0.83 -17.59
C GLU A 567 30.56 0.31 -18.71
N ALA A 568 29.96 -0.32 -19.73
CA ALA A 568 30.70 -0.74 -20.92
C ALA A 568 31.11 0.45 -21.82
N ARG A 569 30.51 1.63 -21.58
CA ARG A 569 30.66 2.84 -22.39
C ARG A 569 30.27 2.60 -23.84
N GLN A 570 29.12 1.96 -24.07
CA GLN A 570 28.66 1.56 -25.40
C GLN A 570 27.18 1.92 -25.57
N LEU A 571 26.74 2.15 -26.81
CA LEU A 571 25.32 2.23 -27.12
C LEU A 571 24.73 0.83 -27.20
N MET A 572 23.49 0.67 -26.73
CA MET A 572 22.72 -0.56 -26.89
C MET A 572 21.65 -0.31 -27.96
N LEU A 573 21.87 -0.86 -29.16
CA LEU A 573 20.95 -0.75 -30.29
C LEU A 573 20.32 -2.11 -30.56
N ALA A 574 19.18 -2.13 -31.27
CA ALA A 574 18.55 -3.38 -31.69
C ALA A 574 19.48 -4.28 -32.54
N GLU A 575 20.48 -3.68 -33.20
CA GLU A 575 21.48 -4.35 -34.04
C GLU A 575 22.73 -4.79 -33.26
N GLY A 576 22.79 -4.51 -31.94
CA GLY A 576 23.89 -4.89 -31.05
C GLY A 576 24.54 -3.71 -30.31
N PHE A 577 25.69 -3.98 -29.68
CA PHE A 577 26.43 -3.00 -28.89
C PHE A 577 27.42 -2.20 -29.75
N VAL A 578 27.46 -0.88 -29.57
CA VAL A 578 28.37 0.02 -30.31
C VAL A 578 29.26 0.80 -29.36
N ALA A 579 30.55 0.49 -29.34
CA ALA A 579 31.51 1.15 -28.47
C ALA A 579 31.60 2.67 -28.71
N LEU A 580 31.64 3.45 -27.62
CA LEU A 580 31.82 4.90 -27.65
C LEU A 580 33.24 5.28 -27.25
N THR A 581 33.77 6.34 -27.88
CA THR A 581 34.98 7.01 -27.40
C THR A 581 34.68 7.76 -26.09
N PRO A 582 35.70 8.15 -25.29
CA PRO A 582 35.48 8.85 -24.02
C PRO A 582 34.63 10.12 -24.13
N LEU A 583 34.82 10.90 -25.21
CA LEU A 583 34.05 12.14 -25.44
C LEU A 583 32.63 11.86 -25.95
N GLU A 584 32.46 10.87 -26.83
CA GLU A 584 31.12 10.43 -27.26
C GLU A 584 30.31 9.89 -26.09
N PHE A 585 30.96 9.08 -25.24
CA PHE A 585 30.37 8.58 -24.02
C PHE A 585 29.99 9.71 -23.08
N GLY A 586 30.89 10.67 -22.84
CA GLY A 586 30.61 11.81 -21.96
C GLY A 586 29.42 12.64 -22.45
N VAL A 587 29.35 12.95 -23.75
CA VAL A 587 28.21 13.68 -24.33
C VAL A 587 26.93 12.85 -24.26
N MET A 588 26.98 11.58 -24.63
CA MET A 588 25.79 10.72 -24.63
C MET A 588 25.25 10.51 -23.22
N ARG A 589 26.13 10.23 -22.24
CA ARG A 589 25.76 10.07 -20.83
C ARG A 589 25.07 11.32 -20.30
N TYR A 590 25.67 12.49 -20.56
CA TYR A 590 25.10 13.76 -20.12
C TYR A 590 23.72 14.02 -20.75
N LEU A 591 23.52 13.66 -22.01
CA LEU A 591 22.23 13.77 -22.69
C LEU A 591 21.20 12.76 -22.18
N VAL A 592 21.61 11.55 -21.79
CA VAL A 592 20.74 10.52 -21.16
C VAL A 592 20.31 10.96 -19.76
N GLU A 593 21.24 11.45 -18.94
CA GLU A 593 20.95 12.00 -17.60
C GLU A 593 19.99 13.21 -17.65
N HIS A 594 19.94 13.90 -18.79
CA HIS A 594 19.07 15.05 -19.03
C HIS A 594 18.03 14.77 -20.14
N GLN A 595 17.59 13.52 -20.29
CA GLN A 595 16.64 13.14 -21.34
C GLN A 595 15.37 14.01 -21.29
N GLY A 596 14.89 14.42 -22.46
CA GLY A 596 13.76 15.33 -22.63
C GLY A 596 14.06 16.82 -22.40
N LYS A 597 15.20 17.17 -21.76
CA LYS A 597 15.60 18.56 -21.50
C LYS A 597 16.50 19.12 -22.60
N ALA A 598 16.44 20.43 -22.80
CA ALA A 598 17.36 21.13 -23.69
C ALA A 598 18.71 21.33 -22.99
N VAL A 599 19.78 20.80 -23.57
CA VAL A 599 21.15 20.95 -23.08
C VAL A 599 21.94 21.87 -24.01
N SER A 600 22.51 22.93 -23.47
CA SER A 600 23.30 23.89 -24.23
C SER A 600 24.68 23.36 -24.60
N ARG A 601 25.26 23.87 -25.69
CA ARG A 601 26.66 23.53 -26.08
C ARG A 601 27.66 23.91 -24.99
N ARG A 602 27.39 25.01 -24.27
CA ARG A 602 28.24 25.49 -23.18
C ARG A 602 28.23 24.50 -22.01
N GLU A 603 27.07 23.94 -21.65
CA GLU A 603 26.96 22.91 -20.62
C GLU A 603 27.71 21.64 -21.02
N LEU A 604 27.53 21.16 -22.26
CA LEU A 604 28.26 19.99 -22.74
C LEU A 604 29.78 20.20 -22.71
N LEU A 605 30.27 21.37 -23.13
CA LEU A 605 31.68 21.72 -23.03
C LEU A 605 32.17 21.71 -21.57
N GLN A 606 31.42 22.37 -20.68
CA GLN A 606 31.79 22.49 -19.28
C GLN A 606 31.85 21.13 -18.57
N HIS A 607 30.88 20.25 -18.84
CA HIS A 607 30.74 18.97 -18.14
C HIS A 607 31.57 17.83 -18.76
N VAL A 608 31.80 17.84 -20.07
CA VAL A 608 32.51 16.74 -20.76
C VAL A 608 33.98 17.08 -21.00
N TRP A 609 34.32 18.34 -21.32
CA TRP A 609 35.70 18.78 -21.55
C TRP A 609 36.33 19.49 -20.35
N GLY A 610 35.52 19.95 -19.38
CA GLY A 610 35.98 20.62 -18.16
C GLY A 610 36.17 22.13 -18.30
N THR A 611 36.24 22.82 -17.16
CA THR A 611 36.24 24.30 -17.04
C THR A 611 37.49 25.01 -17.59
N ARG A 612 38.53 24.28 -18.00
CA ARG A 612 39.78 24.83 -18.57
C ARG A 612 39.83 24.77 -20.10
N TYR A 613 38.78 24.29 -20.77
CA TYR A 613 38.74 24.19 -22.23
C TYR A 613 38.51 25.56 -22.89
N GLN A 614 39.46 26.02 -23.71
CA GLN A 614 39.41 27.31 -24.43
C GLN A 614 39.05 27.18 -25.92
N GLY A 615 38.59 26.01 -26.38
CA GLY A 615 38.20 25.77 -27.77
C GLY A 615 36.76 26.20 -28.09
N GLY A 616 36.42 26.31 -29.37
CA GLY A 616 35.07 26.65 -29.84
C GLY A 616 34.06 25.51 -29.72
N SER A 617 32.76 25.83 -29.68
CA SER A 617 31.66 24.86 -29.53
C SER A 617 31.51 23.87 -30.69
N ASN A 618 32.21 24.08 -31.80
CA ASN A 618 32.19 23.22 -32.99
C ASN A 618 32.63 21.78 -32.70
N VAL A 619 33.38 21.56 -31.61
CA VAL A 619 33.79 20.21 -31.19
C VAL A 619 32.60 19.40 -30.65
N VAL A 620 31.64 20.04 -29.98
CA VAL A 620 30.38 19.41 -29.56
C VAL A 620 29.61 18.93 -30.78
N ASP A 621 29.50 19.79 -31.80
CA ASP A 621 28.78 19.46 -33.03
C ASP A 621 29.42 18.26 -33.77
N ALA A 622 30.76 18.17 -33.75
CA ALA A 622 31.50 17.04 -34.32
C ALA A 622 31.21 15.72 -33.60
N ILE A 623 31.18 15.73 -32.26
CA ILE A 623 30.85 14.55 -31.44
C ILE A 623 29.38 14.15 -31.61
N VAL A 624 28.45 15.11 -31.65
CA VAL A 624 27.03 14.80 -31.89
C VAL A 624 26.86 14.20 -33.29
N ARG A 625 27.61 14.66 -34.29
CA ARG A 625 27.59 14.08 -35.63
C ARG A 625 28.09 12.63 -35.64
N THR A 626 29.12 12.28 -34.86
CA THR A 626 29.59 10.88 -34.77
C THR A 626 28.63 10.01 -33.96
N LEU A 627 28.06 10.52 -32.86
CA LEU A 627 27.01 9.85 -32.10
C LEU A 627 25.79 9.54 -32.95
N ARG A 628 25.27 10.50 -33.73
CA ARG A 628 24.15 10.27 -34.65
C ARG A 628 24.46 9.18 -35.68
N ARG A 629 25.70 9.13 -36.18
CA ARG A 629 26.12 8.05 -37.10
C ARG A 629 26.12 6.70 -36.42
N LYS A 630 26.63 6.62 -35.18
CA LYS A 630 26.65 5.38 -34.38
C LYS A 630 25.25 4.93 -33.97
N LEU A 631 24.31 5.86 -33.76
CA LEU A 631 22.90 5.60 -33.45
C LEU A 631 22.10 5.05 -34.65
N GLY A 632 22.61 5.16 -35.88
CA GLY A 632 21.96 4.61 -37.07
C GLY A 632 20.51 5.10 -37.26
N SER A 633 19.58 4.16 -37.31
CA SER A 633 18.12 4.41 -37.44
C SER A 633 17.55 5.25 -36.29
N GLN A 634 18.22 5.30 -35.14
CA GLN A 634 17.83 6.10 -33.96
C GLN A 634 18.52 7.47 -33.90
N SER A 635 19.21 7.90 -34.96
CA SER A 635 19.92 9.19 -35.00
C SER A 635 19.06 10.41 -34.69
N ALA A 636 17.76 10.34 -35.01
CA ALA A 636 16.78 11.40 -34.76
C ALA A 636 16.48 11.62 -33.26
N ARG A 637 16.88 10.68 -32.38
CA ARG A 637 16.72 10.85 -30.93
C ARG A 637 17.55 12.00 -30.38
N ILE A 638 18.73 12.27 -30.94
CA ILE A 638 19.46 13.50 -30.64
C ILE A 638 18.92 14.59 -31.56
N GLU A 639 18.07 15.47 -31.03
CA GLU A 639 17.51 16.62 -31.72
C GLU A 639 18.42 17.84 -31.60
N THR A 640 18.54 18.63 -32.66
CA THR A 640 19.21 19.94 -32.60
C THR A 640 18.17 21.02 -32.35
N LEU A 641 18.35 21.79 -31.28
CA LEU A 641 17.56 22.98 -30.98
C LEU A 641 18.35 24.19 -31.46
N THR A 642 17.90 24.80 -32.56
CA THR A 642 18.57 25.95 -33.20
C THR A 642 18.80 27.08 -32.19
N GLY A 643 20.02 27.57 -32.08
CA GLY A 643 20.40 28.63 -31.12
C GLY A 643 20.58 28.17 -29.66
N VAL A 644 20.16 26.96 -29.30
CA VAL A 644 20.18 26.46 -27.91
C VAL A 644 21.23 25.37 -27.74
N GLY A 645 21.11 24.26 -28.48
CA GLY A 645 21.96 23.09 -28.26
C GLY A 645 21.31 21.79 -28.73
N TYR A 646 21.26 20.80 -27.86
CA TYR A 646 20.81 19.45 -28.17
C TYR A 646 19.82 18.93 -27.13
N ARG A 647 18.94 18.03 -27.56
CA ARG A 647 18.01 17.31 -26.69
C ARG A 647 17.99 15.84 -27.07
N LEU A 648 18.02 14.95 -26.09
CA LEU A 648 17.72 13.54 -26.30
C LEU A 648 16.21 13.31 -26.10
N ARG A 649 15.55 12.71 -27.08
CA ARG A 649 14.14 12.29 -27.01
C ARG A 649 14.04 10.86 -26.51
#